data_AF-E9BJV3-F1
#
_entry.id   AF-E9BJV3-F1
#
_cell.length_a   1.000
_cell.length_b   1.000
_cell.length_c   1.000
_cell.angle_alpha   90.00
_cell.angle_beta   90.00
_cell.angle_gamma   90.00
#
_symmetry.space_group_name_H-M   'P 1'
#
loop_
_entity.id
_entity.type
_entity.pdbx_description
1 polymer ?
#
loop_
_entity_poly.entity_id
_entity_poly.type
_entity_poly.pdbx_seq_one_letter_code
_entity_poly.pdbx_strand_id
1 'polypeptide(L)'
;MSVPVTESIGKARWAQGEDDETGLEVRIPCALPDGVRPRELTVQIKDGSILCISHKETRILQWRLYAAVSDEVEWRIEDDNVLVAELEKKSGAPWSCLLDLPMRADDELLTPIAEIDRMFRTQLPVLPSIEDSESEDAAKQASGQGEADKNGKAGDAGAGGEDDLDKLLDEVAKEVTGKEPKESDGEDDSTAAFIKAELENYRVEEEEIKKKLAEVEATLNSSTDADATNTASEQKNILNKMVQLHSQCRAIRSQPSTLENFLKCTQLDLQKARVNIGETGENEEEEYQSDKERELNATELMTCGLKFFEDQDIKGCLHFLRLAAIHHKHEQSTLLLYNIYSQLQSPRGAFLLMKRALDDSAPSAAVNQKVGELYDQGARHFLPLFPAAIYFYQRAAKLGHVNGMLSLAQLWLRGATASSMLSEEEVEAQQSIPKYHAWLQKAMDRGCGSAYFVRGCMHIKGEHGMAKSYAAAKEYLDAAASAQPEILRRAPQIPMTLEALREEEEKSAKPTQETTSTPASTTKTAAAPAGLAAPGAAAKPSDEGVKVTSSVARLNALSNKAAGSSGSNGFMAPRPVSESAAMRARKGLGSGSRSKAFWERACVASVTMYSVYTLAFPIRIILLPFFYSAISGIIESIPWLANGNADLSMF
;
A
#
# COMPACT_ATOMS: atom_id res chain seq x y z
N MET A 1 26.34 27.63 -25.83
CA MET A 1 24.93 27.30 -26.15
C MET A 1 24.37 26.44 -25.03
N SER A 2 23.17 26.73 -24.56
CA SER A 2 22.52 25.99 -23.46
C SER A 2 22.24 24.55 -23.88
N VAL A 3 22.59 23.59 -23.02
CA VAL A 3 22.17 22.19 -23.20
C VAL A 3 20.64 22.14 -23.10
N PRO A 4 19.94 21.48 -24.04
CA PRO A 4 18.49 21.35 -23.97
C PRO A 4 18.10 20.63 -22.67
N VAL A 5 17.17 21.22 -21.92
CA VAL A 5 16.64 20.62 -20.68
C VAL A 5 15.66 19.52 -21.07
N THR A 6 15.86 18.32 -20.53
CA THR A 6 14.94 17.20 -20.76
C THR A 6 13.78 17.30 -19.80
N GLU A 7 12.57 17.47 -20.36
CA GLU A 7 11.33 17.56 -19.59
C GLU A 7 10.44 16.32 -19.74
N SER A 8 10.46 15.69 -20.93
CA SER A 8 9.61 14.55 -21.27
C SER A 8 10.15 13.81 -22.50
N ILE A 9 9.74 12.55 -22.70
CA ILE A 9 9.93 11.82 -23.97
C ILE A 9 9.00 12.33 -25.08
N GLY A 10 8.00 13.15 -24.73
CA GLY A 10 7.06 13.74 -25.68
C GLY A 10 6.30 12.69 -26.49
N LYS A 11 6.41 12.78 -27.82
CA LYS A 11 5.78 11.84 -28.76
C LYS A 11 6.66 10.64 -29.10
N ALA A 12 7.85 10.52 -28.49
CA ALA A 12 8.68 9.35 -28.71
C ALA A 12 7.99 8.07 -28.22
N ARG A 13 8.42 6.95 -28.82
CA ARG A 13 8.01 5.60 -28.44
C ARG A 13 9.26 4.79 -28.22
N TRP A 14 9.16 3.79 -27.36
CA TRP A 14 10.27 2.88 -27.13
C TRP A 14 9.73 1.47 -26.92
N ALA A 15 10.53 0.50 -27.33
CA ALA A 15 10.26 -0.91 -27.15
C ALA A 15 11.46 -1.57 -26.48
N GLN A 16 11.22 -2.52 -25.60
CA GLN A 16 12.27 -3.38 -25.06
C GLN A 16 11.91 -4.84 -25.33
N GLY A 17 12.94 -5.68 -25.44
CA GLY A 17 12.78 -7.12 -25.57
C GLY A 17 12.10 -7.78 -24.36
N GLU A 18 11.58 -8.98 -24.58
CA GLU A 18 10.94 -9.81 -23.56
C GLU A 18 11.99 -10.68 -22.84
N ASP A 19 11.73 -11.12 -21.60
CA ASP A 19 12.47 -12.16 -20.88
C ASP A 19 14.00 -12.22 -21.09
N ASP A 20 14.75 -11.45 -20.29
CA ASP A 20 16.22 -11.33 -20.31
C ASP A 20 16.83 -10.76 -21.61
N GLU A 21 16.03 -10.44 -22.63
CA GLU A 21 16.51 -9.72 -23.81
C GLU A 21 17.03 -8.32 -23.46
N THR A 22 18.21 -8.01 -24.00
CA THR A 22 18.91 -6.73 -23.78
C THR A 22 18.54 -5.65 -24.79
N GLY A 23 17.83 -6.00 -25.86
CA GLY A 23 17.46 -5.07 -26.93
C GLY A 23 16.52 -3.95 -26.47
N LEU A 24 16.79 -2.74 -26.94
CA LEU A 24 16.02 -1.53 -26.68
C LEU A 24 15.93 -0.71 -27.97
N GLU A 25 14.73 -0.53 -28.51
CA GLU A 25 14.48 0.36 -29.66
C GLU A 25 13.85 1.66 -29.16
N VAL A 26 14.41 2.81 -29.55
CA VAL A 26 13.86 4.13 -29.23
C VAL A 26 13.55 4.88 -30.52
N ARG A 27 12.28 5.22 -30.71
CA ARG A 27 11.75 5.92 -31.89
C ARG A 27 11.44 7.36 -31.52
N ILE A 28 12.25 8.29 -31.99
CA ILE A 28 12.23 9.71 -31.62
C ILE A 28 11.76 10.53 -32.84
N PRO A 29 10.58 11.17 -32.77
CA PRO A 29 10.18 12.16 -33.75
C PRO A 29 11.20 13.30 -33.78
N CYS A 30 11.91 13.43 -34.89
CA CYS A 30 12.97 14.41 -35.10
C CYS A 30 12.67 15.16 -36.40
N ALA A 31 12.12 16.37 -36.29
CA ALA A 31 12.01 17.27 -37.42
C ALA A 31 13.40 17.84 -37.71
N LEU A 32 14.04 17.36 -38.78
CA LEU A 32 15.33 17.88 -39.21
C LEU A 32 15.17 19.30 -39.77
N PRO A 33 16.03 20.26 -39.41
CA PRO A 33 16.02 21.57 -40.04
C PRO A 33 16.21 21.49 -41.56
N ASP A 34 15.61 22.41 -42.31
CA ASP A 34 15.68 22.44 -43.78
C ASP A 34 17.13 22.34 -44.29
N GLY A 35 17.40 21.33 -45.12
CA GLY A 35 18.71 21.09 -45.73
C GLY A 35 19.68 20.22 -44.92
N VAL A 36 19.32 19.77 -43.71
CA VAL A 36 20.12 18.82 -42.93
C VAL A 36 19.92 17.40 -43.49
N ARG A 37 20.99 16.79 -43.98
CA ARG A 37 20.95 15.39 -44.40
C ARG A 37 21.04 14.47 -43.18
N PRO A 38 20.32 13.33 -43.16
CA PRO A 38 20.42 12.32 -42.09
C PRO A 38 21.86 11.99 -41.69
N ARG A 39 22.75 11.84 -42.67
CA ARG A 39 24.18 11.50 -42.48
C ARG A 39 24.99 12.55 -41.71
N GLU A 40 24.47 13.75 -41.51
CA GLU A 40 25.14 14.83 -40.77
C GLU A 40 24.83 14.79 -39.27
N LEU A 41 23.93 13.91 -38.83
CA LEU A 41 23.66 13.69 -37.41
C LEU A 41 24.74 12.82 -36.78
N THR A 42 25.03 13.11 -35.52
CA THR A 42 25.85 12.29 -34.65
C THR A 42 24.99 11.82 -33.48
N VAL A 43 24.77 10.51 -33.40
CA VAL A 43 24.09 9.82 -32.30
C VAL A 43 25.14 9.03 -31.52
N GLN A 44 25.19 9.22 -30.21
CA GLN A 44 26.17 8.55 -29.37
C GLN A 44 25.66 8.38 -27.94
N ILE A 45 26.16 7.36 -27.26
CA ILE A 45 26.02 7.19 -25.81
C ILE A 45 27.21 7.84 -25.11
N LYS A 46 26.93 8.59 -24.05
CA LYS A 46 27.93 9.15 -23.13
C LYS A 46 27.72 8.61 -21.74
N ASP A 47 28.81 8.39 -21.00
CA ASP A 47 28.81 7.94 -19.62
C ASP A 47 27.92 6.68 -19.40
N GLY A 48 27.86 5.81 -20.43
CA GLY A 48 27.06 4.59 -20.47
C GLY A 48 25.54 4.77 -20.35
N SER A 49 25.00 5.97 -20.22
CA SER A 49 23.58 6.19 -19.88
C SER A 49 22.97 7.44 -20.50
N ILE A 50 23.74 8.25 -21.22
CA ILE A 50 23.28 9.51 -21.78
C ILE A 50 23.21 9.39 -23.31
N LEU A 51 22.01 9.29 -23.85
CA LEU A 51 21.76 9.34 -25.29
C LEU A 51 21.86 10.79 -25.78
N CYS A 52 22.80 11.06 -26.67
CA CYS A 52 23.02 12.37 -27.27
C CYS A 52 22.78 12.33 -28.77
N ILE A 53 21.96 13.26 -29.27
CA ILE A 53 21.78 13.50 -30.71
C ILE A 53 22.22 14.93 -31.00
N SER A 54 23.11 15.08 -31.98
CA SER A 54 23.69 16.38 -32.34
C SER A 54 23.85 16.53 -33.85
N HIS A 55 23.83 17.78 -34.32
CA HIS A 55 24.21 18.17 -35.66
C HIS A 55 25.35 19.18 -35.55
N LYS A 56 26.53 18.82 -36.06
CA LYS A 56 27.77 19.61 -35.88
C LYS A 56 28.01 19.90 -34.38
N GLU A 57 28.05 21.17 -33.98
CA GLU A 57 28.25 21.58 -32.59
C GLU A 57 26.93 21.76 -31.81
N THR A 58 25.78 21.65 -32.47
CA THR A 58 24.46 21.88 -31.87
C THR A 58 23.90 20.57 -31.31
N ARG A 59 23.65 20.55 -29.98
CA ARG A 59 22.95 19.44 -29.33
C ARG A 59 21.45 19.58 -29.57
N ILE A 60 20.86 18.57 -30.23
CA ILE A 60 19.43 18.49 -30.52
C ILE A 60 18.70 17.86 -29.33
N LEU A 61 19.26 16.77 -28.80
CA LEU A 61 18.67 15.99 -27.72
C LEU A 61 19.75 15.44 -26.80
N GLN A 62 19.46 15.43 -25.51
CA GLN A 62 20.31 14.83 -24.49
C GLN A 62 19.45 14.19 -23.40
N TRP A 63 19.25 12.88 -23.48
CA TRP A 63 18.44 12.12 -22.54
C TRP A 63 19.31 11.27 -21.62
N ARG A 64 19.01 11.29 -20.33
CA ARG A 64 19.53 10.29 -19.39
C ARG A 64 18.57 9.12 -19.36
N LEU A 65 19.06 7.96 -19.77
CA LEU A 65 18.34 6.70 -19.78
C LEU A 65 18.22 6.14 -18.36
N TYR A 66 17.23 5.27 -18.15
CA TYR A 66 16.93 4.65 -16.86
C TYR A 66 18.12 3.90 -16.25
N ALA A 67 18.87 3.18 -17.07
CA ALA A 67 20.06 2.44 -16.65
C ALA A 67 21.13 2.42 -17.76
N ALA A 68 22.27 1.82 -17.45
CA ALA A 68 23.40 1.78 -18.37
C ALA A 68 23.13 0.86 -19.59
N VAL A 69 23.57 1.33 -20.75
CA VAL A 69 23.52 0.66 -22.06
C VAL A 69 24.95 0.51 -22.62
N SER A 70 25.10 -0.28 -23.68
CA SER A 70 26.33 -0.36 -24.48
C SER A 70 26.67 1.00 -25.09
N ASP A 71 27.96 1.26 -25.31
CA ASP A 71 28.42 2.50 -25.92
C ASP A 71 28.17 2.52 -27.44
N GLU A 72 28.00 1.33 -28.04
CA GLU A 72 27.63 1.15 -29.43
C GLU A 72 26.13 1.41 -29.63
N VAL A 73 25.80 2.28 -30.59
CA VAL A 73 24.42 2.62 -30.96
C VAL A 73 24.26 2.51 -32.47
N GLU A 74 23.37 1.62 -32.89
CA GLU A 74 22.92 1.57 -34.28
C GLU A 74 21.73 2.51 -34.44
N TRP A 75 21.69 3.29 -35.52
CA TRP A 75 20.58 4.21 -35.74
C TRP A 75 20.31 4.43 -37.21
N ARG A 76 19.05 4.74 -37.51
CA ARG A 76 18.54 5.05 -38.85
C ARG A 76 17.47 6.13 -38.78
N ILE A 77 17.11 6.68 -39.94
CA ILE A 77 15.97 7.59 -40.08
C ILE A 77 14.91 6.91 -40.93
N GLU A 78 13.69 6.85 -40.41
CA GLU A 78 12.50 6.35 -41.08
C GLU A 78 11.57 7.54 -41.43
N ASP A 79 10.94 7.47 -42.60
CA ASP A 79 9.97 8.46 -43.11
C ASP A 79 10.41 9.93 -43.04
N ASP A 80 11.72 10.16 -43.19
CA ASP A 80 12.43 11.45 -43.12
C ASP A 80 12.24 12.27 -41.82
N ASN A 81 11.52 11.74 -40.81
CA ASN A 81 11.12 12.48 -39.61
C ASN A 81 11.21 11.69 -38.30
N VAL A 82 11.57 10.41 -38.34
CA VAL A 82 11.68 9.56 -37.14
C VAL A 82 13.08 8.98 -37.07
N LEU A 83 13.82 9.34 -36.03
CA LEU A 83 15.09 8.71 -35.72
C LEU A 83 14.81 7.45 -34.90
N VAL A 84 15.30 6.32 -35.38
CA VAL A 84 15.24 5.04 -34.66
C VAL A 84 16.64 4.72 -34.18
N ALA A 85 16.80 4.59 -32.86
CA ALA A 85 18.03 4.19 -32.21
C ALA A 85 17.84 2.80 -31.60
N GLU A 86 18.69 1.85 -31.99
CA GLU A 86 18.79 0.52 -31.41
C GLU A 86 19.94 0.52 -30.40
N LEU A 87 19.60 0.14 -29.17
CA LEU A 87 20.44 0.18 -27.99
C LEU A 87 20.45 -1.20 -27.34
N GLU A 88 21.53 -1.50 -26.62
CA GLU A 88 21.66 -2.73 -25.85
C GLU A 88 21.83 -2.43 -24.36
N LYS A 89 20.94 -2.95 -23.51
CA LYS A 89 21.03 -2.82 -22.05
C LYS A 89 22.22 -3.62 -21.52
N LYS A 90 22.95 -3.08 -20.54
CA LYS A 90 23.98 -3.85 -19.81
C LYS A 90 23.41 -4.89 -18.85
N SER A 91 22.12 -4.80 -18.54
CA SER A 91 21.39 -5.74 -17.69
C SER A 91 20.13 -6.20 -18.40
N GLY A 92 19.82 -7.49 -18.29
CA GLY A 92 18.56 -8.06 -18.79
C GLY A 92 17.32 -7.61 -18.00
N ALA A 93 17.50 -6.90 -16.88
CA ALA A 93 16.38 -6.43 -16.07
C ALA A 93 15.42 -5.53 -16.88
N PRO A 94 14.10 -5.74 -16.77
CA PRO A 94 13.12 -4.93 -17.48
C PRO A 94 13.10 -3.49 -16.95
N TRP A 95 13.04 -2.52 -17.85
CA TRP A 95 12.97 -1.11 -17.49
C TRP A 95 11.54 -0.69 -17.19
N SER A 96 11.35 0.05 -16.09
CA SER A 96 10.04 0.59 -15.68
C SER A 96 9.67 1.90 -16.37
N CYS A 97 10.65 2.57 -16.99
CA CYS A 97 10.51 3.76 -17.81
C CYS A 97 11.76 3.93 -18.69
N LEU A 98 11.72 4.83 -19.67
CA LEU A 98 12.85 5.11 -20.55
C LEU A 98 13.87 6.04 -19.90
N LEU A 99 13.39 7.10 -19.22
CA LEU A 99 14.22 8.17 -18.70
C LEU A 99 14.42 8.03 -17.18
N ASP A 100 15.66 8.21 -16.74
CA ASP A 100 15.96 8.64 -15.37
C ASP A 100 15.89 10.16 -15.31
N LEU A 101 14.77 10.66 -14.80
CA LEU A 101 14.50 12.08 -14.69
C LEU A 101 14.06 12.38 -13.25
N PRO A 102 14.93 12.89 -12.38
CA PRO A 102 14.51 13.37 -11.06
C PRO A 102 13.54 14.55 -11.18
N MET A 103 12.65 14.72 -10.21
CA MET A 103 11.79 15.91 -10.15
C MET A 103 12.51 17.06 -9.46
N ARG A 104 12.12 18.27 -9.82
CA ARG A 104 12.59 19.46 -9.11
C ARG A 104 11.98 19.51 -7.70
N ALA A 105 12.74 20.03 -6.73
CA ALA A 105 12.29 20.12 -5.35
C ALA A 105 11.11 21.10 -5.17
N ASP A 106 10.99 22.07 -6.08
CA ASP A 106 9.98 23.13 -6.15
C ASP A 106 8.79 22.79 -7.08
N ASP A 107 8.68 21.55 -7.56
CA ASP A 107 7.59 21.14 -8.45
C ASP A 107 6.22 21.29 -7.75
N GLU A 108 5.31 22.05 -8.36
CA GLU A 108 3.98 22.39 -7.81
C GLU A 108 3.12 21.17 -7.48
N LEU A 109 3.40 20.02 -8.11
CA LEU A 109 2.68 18.79 -7.87
C LEU A 109 3.02 18.16 -6.51
N LEU A 110 4.15 18.54 -5.91
CA LEU A 110 4.57 18.08 -4.60
C LEU A 110 3.72 18.75 -3.52
N THR A 111 3.07 17.93 -2.70
CA THR A 111 2.38 18.43 -1.50
C THR A 111 3.40 18.99 -0.51
N PRO A 112 3.26 20.26 -0.09
CA PRO A 112 4.16 20.88 0.88
C PRO A 112 3.94 20.30 2.28
N ILE A 113 4.96 20.38 3.13
CA ILE A 113 4.92 19.85 4.51
C ILE A 113 3.78 20.46 5.31
N ALA A 114 3.49 21.76 5.14
CA ALA A 114 2.38 22.42 5.83
C ALA A 114 1.00 21.78 5.53
N GLU A 115 0.79 21.30 4.30
CA GLU A 115 -0.45 20.62 3.91
C GLU A 115 -0.45 19.16 4.41
N ILE A 116 0.72 18.50 4.43
CA ILE A 116 0.89 17.19 5.06
C ILE A 116 0.57 17.27 6.57
N ASP A 117 1.06 18.29 7.27
CA ASP A 117 0.77 18.52 8.69
C ASP A 117 -0.72 18.84 8.92
N ARG A 118 -1.36 19.62 8.03
CA ARG A 118 -2.80 19.83 8.07
C ARG A 118 -3.55 18.50 8.01
N MET A 119 -3.20 17.63 7.07
CA MET A 119 -3.79 16.29 6.95
C MET A 119 -3.54 15.43 8.20
N PHE A 120 -2.35 15.48 8.81
CA PHE A 120 -2.09 14.77 10.07
C PHE A 120 -2.99 15.24 11.21
N ARG A 121 -3.24 16.55 11.34
CA ARG A 121 -4.14 17.07 12.38
C ARG A 121 -5.58 16.56 12.24
N THR A 122 -6.03 16.33 11.02
CA THR A 122 -7.36 15.75 10.75
C THR A 122 -7.39 14.25 11.05
N GLN A 123 -6.42 13.49 10.54
CA GLN A 123 -6.47 12.01 10.59
C GLN A 123 -5.88 11.39 11.85
N LEU A 124 -5.11 12.16 12.62
CA LEU A 124 -4.44 11.71 13.83
C LEU A 124 -4.59 12.78 14.92
N PRO A 125 -5.70 12.78 15.68
CA PRO A 125 -5.94 13.75 16.74
C PRO A 125 -4.82 13.76 17.80
N VAL A 126 -4.63 14.92 18.44
CA VAL A 126 -3.68 15.08 19.55
C VAL A 126 -4.27 14.47 20.81
N LEU A 127 -3.48 13.73 21.56
CA LEU A 127 -3.93 13.19 22.84
C LEU A 127 -3.86 14.27 23.94
N PRO A 128 -4.77 14.25 24.93
CA PRO A 128 -4.69 15.12 26.11
C PRO A 128 -3.31 15.07 26.79
N SER A 129 -2.95 16.11 27.53
CA SER A 129 -1.70 16.07 28.30
C SER A 129 -1.78 15.00 29.40
N ILE A 130 -0.62 14.51 29.84
CA ILE A 130 -0.57 13.45 30.87
C ILE A 130 -1.13 13.98 32.21
N GLU A 131 -0.86 15.24 32.54
CA GLU A 131 -1.35 15.91 33.75
C GLU A 131 -2.87 16.04 33.76
N ASP A 132 -3.48 16.36 32.61
CA ASP A 132 -4.93 16.44 32.48
C ASP A 132 -5.58 15.06 32.63
N SER A 133 -4.98 14.00 32.06
CA SER A 133 -5.52 12.63 32.15
C SER A 133 -5.48 12.04 33.57
N GLU A 134 -4.43 12.31 34.35
CA GLU A 134 -4.36 11.85 35.74
C GLU A 134 -5.40 12.56 36.63
N SER A 135 -5.72 13.82 36.32
CA SER A 135 -6.75 14.56 37.05
C SER A 135 -8.17 14.04 36.79
N GLU A 136 -8.47 13.61 35.56
CA GLU A 136 -9.75 13.01 35.20
C GLU A 136 -9.92 11.59 35.76
N ASP A 137 -8.87 10.77 35.75
CA ASP A 137 -8.91 9.41 36.32
C ASP A 137 -9.00 9.45 37.86
N ALA A 138 -8.33 10.41 38.51
CA ALA A 138 -8.47 10.66 39.94
C ALA A 138 -9.89 11.12 40.30
N ALA A 139 -10.52 11.96 39.46
CA ALA A 139 -11.91 12.39 39.65
C ALA A 139 -12.91 11.24 39.50
N LYS A 140 -12.72 10.34 38.50
CA LYS A 140 -13.55 9.15 38.29
C LYS A 140 -13.39 8.09 39.39
N GLN A 141 -12.18 7.92 39.94
CA GLN A 141 -11.95 7.04 41.09
C GLN A 141 -12.55 7.60 42.38
N ALA A 142 -12.51 8.92 42.58
CA ALA A 142 -13.13 9.59 43.73
C ALA A 142 -14.67 9.51 43.70
N SER A 143 -15.29 9.54 42.51
CA SER A 143 -16.75 9.38 42.38
C SER A 143 -17.23 7.93 42.52
N GLY A 144 -16.36 6.93 42.32
CA GLY A 144 -16.69 5.50 42.43
C GLY A 144 -16.57 4.89 43.85
N GLN A 145 -15.99 5.60 44.81
CA GLN A 145 -15.75 5.10 46.18
C GLN A 145 -16.84 5.48 47.21
N GLY A 146 -17.95 6.09 46.76
CA GLY A 146 -19.02 6.59 47.63
C GLY A 146 -20.16 5.62 47.98
N GLU A 147 -20.25 4.42 47.38
CA GLU A 147 -21.37 3.49 47.62
C GLU A 147 -20.92 2.17 48.25
N ALA A 148 -20.49 2.22 49.51
CA ALA A 148 -20.39 1.03 50.35
C ALA A 148 -20.58 1.40 51.82
N ASP A 149 -21.78 1.82 52.22
CA ASP A 149 -22.38 1.51 53.52
C ASP A 149 -23.71 2.25 53.73
N LYS A 150 -24.83 1.53 53.62
CA LYS A 150 -25.87 1.47 54.67
C LYS A 150 -27.07 0.61 54.25
N ASN A 151 -27.23 -0.46 54.99
CA ASN A 151 -28.42 -1.31 55.02
C ASN A 151 -29.56 -0.60 55.78
N GLY A 152 -30.76 -0.48 55.19
CA GLY A 152 -31.92 0.11 55.85
C GLY A 152 -33.17 0.09 54.97
N LYS A 153 -34.28 -0.41 55.51
CA LYS A 153 -35.49 -0.83 54.81
C LYS A 153 -36.52 0.31 54.64
N ALA A 154 -37.27 0.22 53.54
CA ALA A 154 -38.60 0.77 53.25
C ALA A 154 -38.75 2.23 52.77
N GLY A 155 -39.54 2.40 51.70
CA GLY A 155 -40.31 3.62 51.44
C GLY A 155 -40.19 4.18 50.03
N ASP A 156 -41.21 3.93 49.21
CA ASP A 156 -41.52 4.59 47.94
C ASP A 156 -41.56 6.13 48.05
N ALA A 157 -40.85 6.84 47.16
CA ALA A 157 -41.23 8.12 46.52
C ALA A 157 -40.00 8.90 45.96
N GLY A 158 -40.09 9.30 44.68
CA GLY A 158 -39.51 10.57 44.21
C GLY A 158 -38.27 10.49 43.31
N ALA A 159 -38.48 10.70 42.01
CA ALA A 159 -37.48 10.93 40.98
C ALA A 159 -36.76 12.29 41.13
N GLY A 160 -35.52 12.35 40.64
CA GLY A 160 -34.78 13.59 40.35
C GLY A 160 -33.39 13.62 40.98
N GLY A 161 -32.35 13.29 40.21
CA GLY A 161 -30.96 13.39 40.70
C GLY A 161 -29.84 13.11 39.69
N GLU A 162 -30.09 12.44 38.57
CA GLU A 162 -29.03 12.15 37.57
C GLU A 162 -28.94 13.21 36.46
N ASP A 163 -30.03 13.89 36.10
CA ASP A 163 -30.05 14.86 34.98
C ASP A 163 -29.37 16.21 35.27
N ASP A 164 -28.98 16.50 36.53
CA ASP A 164 -28.38 17.78 36.95
C ASP A 164 -26.84 17.73 36.93
N LEU A 165 -26.24 16.55 37.08
CA LEU A 165 -24.78 16.35 37.05
C LEU A 165 -24.24 16.38 35.62
N ASP A 166 -24.94 15.73 34.68
CA ASP A 166 -24.57 15.75 33.26
C ASP A 166 -24.71 17.16 32.67
N LYS A 167 -25.71 17.93 33.12
CA LYS A 167 -25.86 19.35 32.75
C LYS A 167 -24.73 20.22 33.29
N LEU A 168 -24.27 19.99 34.52
CA LEU A 168 -23.17 20.75 35.11
C LEU A 168 -21.83 20.39 34.46
N LEU A 169 -21.64 19.13 34.04
CA LEU A 169 -20.45 18.70 33.29
C LEU A 169 -20.42 19.31 31.88
N ASP A 170 -21.56 19.36 31.20
CA ASP A 170 -21.71 20.04 29.91
C ASP A 170 -21.53 21.56 30.01
N GLU A 171 -21.96 22.17 31.12
CA GLU A 171 -21.83 23.62 31.34
C GLU A 171 -20.38 24.01 31.64
N VAL A 172 -19.63 23.18 32.37
CA VAL A 172 -18.19 23.36 32.61
C VAL A 172 -17.37 23.11 31.34
N ALA A 173 -17.73 22.12 30.53
CA ALA A 173 -17.09 21.87 29.23
C ALA A 173 -17.34 23.01 28.21
N LYS A 174 -18.51 23.64 28.26
CA LYS A 174 -18.86 24.83 27.45
C LYS A 174 -18.09 26.08 27.88
N GLU A 175 -17.83 26.27 29.17
CA GLU A 175 -17.09 27.43 29.69
C GLU A 175 -15.59 27.37 29.35
N VAL A 176 -15.03 26.18 29.18
CA VAL A 176 -13.61 25.95 28.82
C VAL A 176 -13.34 26.03 27.31
N THR A 177 -14.32 25.76 26.46
CA THR A 177 -14.13 25.64 24.99
C THR A 177 -14.55 26.86 24.17
N GLY A 178 -15.28 27.82 24.75
CA GLY A 178 -15.48 29.15 24.17
C GLY A 178 -16.10 29.20 22.76
N LYS A 179 -16.84 28.18 22.34
CA LYS A 179 -17.59 28.15 21.07
C LYS A 179 -19.04 27.76 21.32
N GLU A 180 -19.96 28.60 20.85
CA GLU A 180 -21.39 28.26 20.78
C GLU A 180 -21.62 27.06 19.84
N PRO A 181 -22.56 26.14 20.18
CA PRO A 181 -22.81 24.97 19.37
C PRO A 181 -23.65 25.35 18.15
N LYS A 182 -23.09 25.10 16.96
CA LYS A 182 -23.93 24.70 15.83
C LYS A 182 -24.07 23.19 15.92
N GLU A 183 -25.31 22.71 15.95
CA GLU A 183 -25.67 21.30 15.83
C GLU A 183 -24.93 20.65 14.63
N SER A 184 -23.92 19.84 14.92
CA SER A 184 -23.38 18.83 14.02
C SER A 184 -23.06 17.57 14.83
N ASP A 185 -24.11 16.89 15.29
CA ASP A 185 -24.07 15.72 16.19
C ASP A 185 -23.54 14.44 15.52
N GLY A 186 -22.32 14.44 15.00
CA GLY A 186 -21.73 13.22 14.42
C GLY A 186 -20.21 13.12 14.41
N GLU A 187 -19.50 14.23 14.26
CA GLU A 187 -18.03 14.22 14.13
C GLU A 187 -17.29 14.24 15.47
N ASP A 188 -17.80 15.01 16.44
CA ASP A 188 -17.19 15.18 17.76
C ASP A 188 -17.17 13.85 18.56
N ASP A 189 -18.22 13.03 18.41
CA ASP A 189 -18.32 11.71 19.05
C ASP A 189 -17.27 10.72 18.50
N SER A 190 -16.99 10.77 17.19
CA SER A 190 -16.04 9.84 16.55
C SER A 190 -14.59 10.12 16.95
N THR A 191 -14.22 11.40 17.04
CA THR A 191 -12.89 11.86 17.45
C THR A 191 -12.65 11.58 18.93
N ALA A 192 -13.63 11.88 19.78
CA ALA A 192 -13.58 11.58 21.21
C ALA A 192 -13.46 10.06 21.46
N ALA A 193 -14.21 9.24 20.72
CA ALA A 193 -14.12 7.78 20.80
C ALA A 193 -12.73 7.26 20.37
N PHE A 194 -12.14 7.82 19.32
CA PHE A 194 -10.78 7.48 18.88
C PHE A 194 -9.75 7.80 19.97
N ILE A 195 -9.79 9.02 20.53
CA ILE A 195 -8.88 9.45 21.60
C ILE A 195 -9.02 8.53 22.81
N LYS A 196 -10.26 8.23 23.24
CA LYS A 196 -10.53 7.34 24.37
C LYS A 196 -9.97 5.93 24.13
N ALA A 197 -10.14 5.38 22.93
CA ALA A 197 -9.61 4.07 22.58
C ALA A 197 -8.07 4.06 22.56
N GLU A 198 -7.43 5.11 22.04
CA GLU A 198 -5.98 5.22 22.03
C GLU A 198 -5.41 5.37 23.46
N LEU A 199 -6.03 6.20 24.31
CA LEU A 199 -5.63 6.33 25.72
C LEU A 199 -5.77 5.03 26.50
N GLU A 200 -6.86 4.29 26.29
CA GLU A 200 -7.05 2.99 26.91
C GLU A 200 -5.98 1.99 26.45
N ASN A 201 -5.58 2.00 25.18
CA ASN A 201 -4.48 1.17 24.68
C ASN A 201 -3.15 1.50 25.38
N TYR A 202 -2.84 2.79 25.56
CA TYR A 202 -1.66 3.21 26.33
C TYR A 202 -1.74 2.72 27.78
N ARG A 203 -2.87 2.92 28.45
CA ARG A 203 -3.09 2.51 29.84
C ARG A 203 -2.93 1.00 30.03
N VAL A 204 -3.56 0.19 29.17
CA VAL A 204 -3.51 -1.28 29.23
C VAL A 204 -2.11 -1.80 28.96
N GLU A 205 -1.41 -1.28 27.94
CA GLU A 205 -0.04 -1.70 27.65
C GLU A 205 0.91 -1.34 28.81
N GLU A 206 0.77 -0.14 29.39
CA GLU A 206 1.58 0.27 30.54
C GLU A 206 1.33 -0.62 31.78
N GLU A 207 0.07 -0.94 32.08
CA GLU A 207 -0.31 -1.84 33.18
C GLU A 207 0.25 -3.26 32.99
N GLU A 208 0.19 -3.80 31.77
CA GLU A 208 0.75 -5.10 31.46
C GLU A 208 2.28 -5.13 31.63
N ILE A 209 2.98 -4.09 31.18
CA ILE A 209 4.44 -3.98 31.34
C ILE A 209 4.79 -3.85 32.83
N LYS A 210 4.08 -3.00 33.59
CA LYS A 210 4.31 -2.82 35.04
C LYS A 210 4.02 -4.10 35.84
N LYS A 211 2.97 -4.82 35.49
CA LYS A 211 2.64 -6.12 36.10
C LYS A 211 3.77 -7.12 35.90
N LYS A 212 4.26 -7.29 34.66
CA LYS A 212 5.40 -8.16 34.36
C LYS A 212 6.66 -7.72 35.10
N LEU A 213 6.88 -6.41 35.22
CA LEU A 213 8.03 -5.88 35.95
C LEU A 213 7.96 -6.26 37.43
N ALA A 214 6.80 -6.14 38.08
CA ALA A 214 6.61 -6.56 39.47
C ALA A 214 6.80 -8.08 39.67
N GLU A 215 6.35 -8.90 38.73
CA GLU A 215 6.57 -10.36 38.74
C GLU A 215 8.07 -10.71 38.63
N VAL A 216 8.80 -10.04 37.74
CA VAL A 216 10.26 -10.21 37.58
C VAL A 216 11.01 -9.73 38.82
N GLU A 217 10.61 -8.62 39.44
CA GLU A 217 11.21 -8.13 40.68
C GLU A 217 10.97 -9.06 41.87
N ALA A 218 9.77 -9.63 41.99
CA ALA A 218 9.48 -10.65 43.00
C ALA A 218 10.35 -11.90 42.78
N THR A 219 10.55 -12.31 41.53
CA THR A 219 11.44 -13.42 41.17
C THR A 219 12.89 -13.13 41.56
N LEU A 220 13.36 -11.91 41.28
CA LEU A 220 14.73 -11.46 41.61
C LEU A 220 14.98 -11.44 43.13
N ASN A 221 13.96 -11.09 43.93
CA ASN A 221 14.04 -11.07 45.39
C ASN A 221 13.92 -12.46 46.03
N SER A 222 13.37 -13.45 45.32
CA SER A 222 13.09 -14.80 45.86
C SER A 222 14.06 -15.87 45.34
N SER A 223 14.74 -15.62 44.23
CA SER A 223 15.69 -16.56 43.63
C SER A 223 16.98 -16.67 44.44
N THR A 224 17.48 -17.89 44.57
CA THR A 224 18.82 -18.20 45.10
C THR A 224 19.76 -18.73 44.02
N ASP A 225 19.25 -18.87 42.79
CA ASP A 225 20.00 -19.35 41.63
C ASP A 225 20.59 -18.16 40.84
N ALA A 226 21.88 -18.24 40.53
CA ALA A 226 22.63 -17.16 39.88
C ALA A 226 22.19 -16.96 38.42
N ASP A 227 21.91 -18.04 37.68
CA ASP A 227 21.54 -17.97 36.27
C ASP A 227 20.11 -17.43 36.10
N ALA A 228 19.18 -17.86 36.97
CA ALA A 228 17.84 -17.30 37.05
C ALA A 228 17.86 -15.81 37.45
N THR A 229 18.77 -15.42 38.35
CA THR A 229 18.93 -14.01 38.77
C THR A 229 19.45 -13.13 37.63
N ASN A 230 20.42 -13.61 36.85
CA ASN A 230 20.93 -12.90 35.68
C ASN A 230 19.84 -12.72 34.60
N THR A 231 19.11 -13.79 34.27
CA THR A 231 18.01 -13.75 33.29
C THR A 231 16.90 -12.79 33.74
N ALA A 232 16.50 -12.85 35.01
CA ALA A 232 15.52 -11.92 35.57
C ALA A 232 16.02 -10.47 35.57
N SER A 233 17.32 -10.24 35.79
CA SER A 233 17.92 -8.90 35.68
C SER A 233 17.86 -8.35 34.25
N GLU A 234 18.15 -9.17 33.24
CA GLU A 234 18.04 -8.79 31.83
C GLU A 234 16.58 -8.47 31.44
N GLN A 235 15.64 -9.33 31.84
CA GLN A 235 14.22 -9.09 31.63
C GLN A 235 13.74 -7.79 32.31
N LYS A 236 14.20 -7.51 33.53
CA LYS A 236 13.92 -6.24 34.22
C LYS A 236 14.45 -5.04 33.42
N ASN A 237 15.65 -5.13 32.85
CA ASN A 237 16.21 -4.07 32.01
C ASN A 237 15.39 -3.83 30.74
N ILE A 238 14.97 -4.91 30.07
CA ILE A 238 14.09 -4.86 28.90
C ILE A 238 12.76 -4.17 29.25
N LEU A 239 12.09 -4.61 30.31
CA LEU A 239 10.79 -4.05 30.73
C LEU A 239 10.91 -2.58 31.14
N ASN A 240 11.95 -2.19 31.89
CA ASN A 240 12.21 -0.78 32.23
C ASN A 240 12.39 0.08 30.96
N LYS A 241 13.14 -0.44 29.98
CA LYS A 241 13.35 0.26 28.71
C LYS A 241 12.05 0.36 27.90
N MET A 242 11.18 -0.66 27.94
CA MET A 242 9.86 -0.61 27.32
C MET A 242 8.97 0.46 27.95
N VAL A 243 8.90 0.56 29.29
CA VAL A 243 8.15 1.63 29.98
C VAL A 243 8.68 3.02 29.59
N GLN A 244 10.01 3.18 29.54
CA GLN A 244 10.63 4.43 29.12
C GLN A 244 10.23 4.81 27.69
N LEU A 245 10.29 3.87 26.74
CA LEU A 245 9.92 4.15 25.35
C LEU A 245 8.42 4.38 25.19
N HIS A 246 7.58 3.63 25.91
CA HIS A 246 6.13 3.77 25.91
C HIS A 246 5.69 5.16 26.40
N SER A 247 6.25 5.64 27.51
CA SER A 247 6.00 7.00 28.01
C SER A 247 6.50 8.08 27.06
N GLN A 248 7.63 7.87 26.38
CA GLN A 248 8.10 8.79 25.33
C GLN A 248 7.14 8.84 24.13
N CYS A 249 6.62 7.71 23.66
CA CYS A 249 5.59 7.68 22.62
C CYS A 249 4.35 8.47 23.05
N ARG A 250 3.84 8.22 24.26
CA ARG A 250 2.68 8.93 24.83
C ARG A 250 2.91 10.44 24.89
N ALA A 251 4.10 10.87 25.31
CA ALA A 251 4.47 12.28 25.39
C ALA A 251 4.54 12.94 24.01
N ILE A 252 5.05 12.25 22.97
CA ILE A 252 5.04 12.77 21.59
C ILE A 252 3.61 12.85 21.04
N ARG A 253 2.74 11.89 21.36
CA ARG A 253 1.33 11.91 20.93
C ARG A 253 0.50 13.02 21.59
N SER A 254 0.95 13.59 22.71
CA SER A 254 0.38 14.81 23.31
C SER A 254 0.85 16.11 22.64
N GLN A 255 1.81 16.04 21.73
CA GLN A 255 2.26 17.22 20.96
C GLN A 255 1.43 17.38 19.70
N PRO A 256 1.49 18.55 19.02
CA PRO A 256 0.77 18.76 17.77
C PRO A 256 1.08 17.69 16.72
N SER A 257 0.03 17.16 16.10
CA SER A 257 0.13 16.17 15.03
C SER A 257 0.77 16.77 13.79
N THR A 258 2.06 16.51 13.64
CA THR A 258 2.90 16.93 12.52
C THR A 258 3.61 15.70 11.97
N LEU A 259 4.10 15.79 10.74
CA LEU A 259 4.92 14.74 10.13
C LEU A 259 6.13 14.41 10.99
N GLU A 260 6.83 15.43 11.52
CA GLU A 260 8.02 15.24 12.37
C GLU A 260 7.69 14.42 13.62
N ASN A 261 6.67 14.82 14.36
CA ASN A 261 6.25 14.11 15.58
C ASN A 261 5.74 12.70 15.27
N PHE A 262 5.01 12.53 14.17
CA PHE A 262 4.55 11.22 13.72
C PHE A 262 5.71 10.26 13.40
N LEU A 263 6.71 10.73 12.65
CA LEU A 263 7.88 9.93 12.31
C LEU A 263 8.69 9.58 13.56
N LYS A 264 8.88 10.54 14.47
CA LYS A 264 9.55 10.31 15.75
C LYS A 264 8.83 9.29 16.62
N CYS A 265 7.50 9.38 16.72
CA CYS A 265 6.68 8.40 17.43
C CYS A 265 6.82 7.01 16.80
N THR A 266 6.73 6.92 15.46
CA THR A 266 6.88 5.63 14.74
C THR A 266 8.26 5.00 14.99
N GLN A 267 9.32 5.80 14.99
CA GLN A 267 10.67 5.32 15.29
C GLN A 267 10.80 4.80 16.73
N LEU A 268 10.19 5.49 17.70
CA LEU A 268 10.15 5.05 19.10
C LEU A 268 9.34 3.76 19.27
N ASP A 269 8.19 3.63 18.59
CA ASP A 269 7.38 2.41 18.61
C ASP A 269 8.11 1.21 18.00
N LEU A 270 8.84 1.43 16.90
CA LEU A 270 9.71 0.40 16.31
C LEU A 270 10.85 0.02 17.25
N GLN A 271 11.44 0.99 17.96
CA GLN A 271 12.46 0.72 18.96
C GLN A 271 11.89 -0.04 20.17
N LYS A 272 10.68 0.31 20.64
CA LYS A 272 9.97 -0.42 21.69
C LYS A 272 9.72 -1.87 21.27
N ALA A 273 9.28 -2.09 20.03
CA ALA A 273 9.09 -3.43 19.48
C ALA A 273 10.39 -4.23 19.40
N ARG A 274 11.52 -3.59 19.05
CA ARG A 274 12.86 -4.23 19.06
C ARG A 274 13.29 -4.63 20.47
N VAL A 275 13.13 -3.74 21.45
CA VAL A 275 13.42 -4.03 22.85
C VAL A 275 12.62 -5.23 23.35
N ASN A 276 11.35 -5.35 22.94
CA ASN A 276 10.49 -6.49 23.30
C ASN A 276 11.00 -7.86 22.77
N ILE A 277 11.86 -7.89 21.74
CA ILE A 277 12.52 -9.12 21.28
C ILE A 277 13.97 -9.26 21.78
N GLY A 278 14.38 -8.46 22.75
CA GLY A 278 15.72 -8.49 23.34
C GLY A 278 16.73 -7.51 22.73
N GLU A 279 16.37 -6.78 21.68
CA GLU A 279 17.27 -5.87 20.97
C GLU A 279 17.23 -4.46 21.55
N THR A 280 18.19 -4.18 22.43
CA THR A 280 18.23 -2.91 23.19
C THR A 280 19.07 -1.81 22.53
N GLY A 281 19.91 -2.17 21.55
CA GLY A 281 20.77 -1.22 20.82
C GLY A 281 19.98 -0.16 20.06
N GLU A 282 20.51 1.07 19.97
CA GLU A 282 19.84 2.18 19.29
C GLU A 282 19.74 1.97 17.77
N ASN A 283 20.73 1.30 17.18
CA ASN A 283 20.76 0.95 15.77
C ASN A 283 20.86 -0.57 15.60
N GLU A 284 20.69 -1.02 14.35
CA GLU A 284 21.00 -2.40 13.98
C GLU A 284 22.45 -2.43 13.49
N GLU A 285 23.24 -3.34 14.04
CA GLU A 285 24.67 -3.48 13.73
C GLU A 285 24.95 -4.93 13.32
N GLU A 286 25.91 -5.08 12.41
CA GLU A 286 26.39 -6.39 11.96
C GLU A 286 27.89 -6.26 11.68
N GLU A 287 28.71 -7.05 12.38
CA GLU A 287 30.16 -7.00 12.25
C GLU A 287 30.65 -7.94 11.16
N TYR A 288 31.70 -7.54 10.44
CA TYR A 288 32.41 -8.45 9.53
C TYR A 288 33.11 -9.54 10.35
N GLN A 289 32.84 -10.80 10.02
CA GLN A 289 33.47 -11.96 10.65
C GLN A 289 34.83 -12.30 10.02
N SER A 290 35.07 -11.84 8.79
CA SER A 290 36.34 -12.05 8.09
C SER A 290 36.77 -10.86 7.23
N ASP A 291 38.08 -10.72 7.01
CA ASP A 291 38.63 -9.71 6.08
C ASP A 291 38.11 -9.92 4.64
N LYS A 292 37.81 -11.18 4.28
CA LYS A 292 37.23 -11.52 2.97
C LYS A 292 35.86 -10.89 2.78
N GLU A 293 35.00 -10.90 3.80
CA GLU A 293 33.69 -10.25 3.71
C GLU A 293 33.81 -8.73 3.54
N ARG A 294 34.81 -8.12 4.16
CA ARG A 294 35.07 -6.68 4.08
C ARG A 294 35.51 -6.23 2.68
N GLU A 295 36.16 -7.11 1.92
CA GLU A 295 36.58 -6.85 0.55
C GLU A 295 35.43 -6.95 -0.47
N LEU A 296 34.32 -7.60 -0.12
CA LEU A 296 33.18 -7.79 -1.02
C LEU A 296 32.39 -6.50 -1.21
N ASN A 297 31.91 -6.30 -2.44
CA ASN A 297 30.99 -5.20 -2.74
C ASN A 297 29.54 -5.56 -2.35
N ALA A 298 28.66 -4.55 -2.36
CA ALA A 298 27.26 -4.69 -1.97
C ALA A 298 26.50 -5.80 -2.73
N THR A 299 26.74 -5.92 -4.04
CA THR A 299 26.07 -6.91 -4.90
C THR A 299 26.61 -8.31 -4.64
N GLU A 300 27.91 -8.46 -4.43
CA GLU A 300 28.55 -9.72 -4.06
C GLU A 300 28.06 -10.23 -2.71
N LEU A 301 27.99 -9.34 -1.70
CA LEU A 301 27.41 -9.65 -0.39
C LEU A 301 25.96 -10.13 -0.52
N MET A 302 25.14 -9.44 -1.34
CA MET A 302 23.77 -9.88 -1.61
C MET A 302 23.75 -11.27 -2.27
N THR A 303 24.58 -11.51 -3.29
CA THR A 303 24.66 -12.82 -3.95
C THR A 303 25.07 -13.93 -2.98
N CYS A 304 26.02 -13.66 -2.06
CA CYS A 304 26.36 -14.60 -1.00
C CYS A 304 25.15 -14.87 -0.09
N GLY A 305 24.44 -13.83 0.36
CA GLY A 305 23.24 -14.00 1.18
C GLY A 305 22.15 -14.83 0.49
N LEU A 306 21.94 -14.64 -0.82
CA LEU A 306 20.99 -15.43 -1.61
C LEU A 306 21.40 -16.90 -1.76
N LYS A 307 22.70 -17.20 -1.87
CA LYS A 307 23.19 -18.59 -1.86
C LYS A 307 22.88 -19.29 -0.54
N PHE A 308 23.16 -18.64 0.59
CA PHE A 308 22.79 -19.19 1.90
C PHE A 308 21.27 -19.38 2.05
N PHE A 309 20.47 -18.49 1.46
CA PHE A 309 19.01 -18.66 1.42
C PHE A 309 18.59 -19.91 0.64
N GLU A 310 19.21 -20.18 -0.51
CA GLU A 310 18.98 -21.39 -1.31
C GLU A 310 19.40 -22.66 -0.54
N ASP A 311 20.49 -22.59 0.22
CA ASP A 311 20.98 -23.65 1.09
C ASP A 311 20.15 -23.82 2.39
N GLN A 312 19.08 -23.05 2.56
CA GLN A 312 18.22 -23.00 3.75
C GLN A 312 18.94 -22.56 5.04
N ASP A 313 20.13 -21.96 4.91
CA ASP A 313 20.83 -21.30 6.00
C ASP A 313 20.35 -19.85 6.14
N ILE A 314 19.30 -19.67 6.94
CA ILE A 314 18.73 -18.36 7.20
C ILE A 314 19.71 -17.45 7.96
N LYS A 315 20.57 -18.00 8.82
CA LYS A 315 21.52 -17.19 9.60
C LYS A 315 22.59 -16.60 8.70
N GLY A 316 23.19 -17.43 7.85
CA GLY A 316 24.13 -16.97 6.82
C GLY A 316 23.47 -15.95 5.89
N CYS A 317 22.24 -16.22 5.44
CA CYS A 317 21.49 -15.28 4.60
C CYS A 317 21.31 -13.91 5.27
N LEU A 318 20.81 -13.87 6.51
CA LEU A 318 20.57 -12.64 7.24
C LEU A 318 21.86 -11.86 7.49
N HIS A 319 22.94 -12.54 7.87
CA HIS A 319 24.25 -11.92 8.11
C HIS A 319 24.76 -11.17 6.86
N PHE A 320 24.86 -11.85 5.71
CA PHE A 320 25.37 -11.24 4.49
C PHE A 320 24.46 -10.14 3.94
N LEU A 321 23.14 -10.32 4.02
CA LEU A 321 22.20 -9.28 3.61
C LEU A 321 22.29 -8.05 4.53
N ARG A 322 22.49 -8.24 5.84
CA ARG A 322 22.71 -7.13 6.79
C ARG A 322 24.01 -6.40 6.53
N LEU A 323 25.10 -7.11 6.25
CA LEU A 323 26.36 -6.47 5.87
C LEU A 323 26.17 -5.53 4.65
N ALA A 324 25.48 -6.02 3.61
CA ALA A 324 25.16 -5.22 2.43
C ALA A 324 24.24 -4.02 2.77
N ALA A 325 23.22 -4.23 3.61
CA ALA A 325 22.25 -3.18 3.95
C ALA A 325 22.80 -2.10 4.89
N ILE A 326 23.59 -2.48 5.90
CA ILE A 326 24.09 -1.59 6.95
C ILE A 326 25.34 -0.85 6.46
N HIS A 327 26.34 -1.57 5.95
CA HIS A 327 27.62 -0.95 5.56
C HIS A 327 27.58 -0.29 4.18
N HIS A 328 26.87 -0.89 3.23
CA HIS A 328 26.80 -0.38 1.85
C HIS A 328 25.48 0.29 1.49
N LYS A 329 24.52 0.37 2.42
CA LYS A 329 23.19 0.98 2.18
C LYS A 329 22.45 0.39 0.99
N HIS A 330 22.70 -0.90 0.69
CA HIS A 330 22.23 -1.57 -0.51
C HIS A 330 20.71 -1.78 -0.49
N GLU A 331 20.02 -1.14 -1.44
CA GLU A 331 18.56 -1.03 -1.44
C GLU A 331 17.85 -2.39 -1.52
N GLN A 332 18.30 -3.26 -2.43
CA GLN A 332 17.68 -4.57 -2.65
C GLN A 332 17.84 -5.47 -1.41
N SER A 333 19.01 -5.43 -0.76
CA SER A 333 19.24 -6.18 0.47
C SER A 333 18.35 -5.67 1.61
N THR A 334 18.15 -4.36 1.74
CA THR A 334 17.20 -3.79 2.73
C THR A 334 15.77 -4.29 2.48
N LEU A 335 15.32 -4.30 1.22
CA LEU A 335 13.97 -4.78 0.87
C LEU A 335 13.80 -6.28 1.12
N LEU A 336 14.82 -7.09 0.81
CA LEU A 336 14.83 -8.53 1.09
C LEU A 336 14.79 -8.79 2.60
N LEU A 337 15.61 -8.10 3.40
CA LEU A 337 15.59 -8.20 4.86
C LEU A 337 14.23 -7.84 5.43
N TYR A 338 13.59 -6.77 4.93
CA TYR A 338 12.23 -6.42 5.34
C TYR A 338 11.26 -7.59 5.09
N ASN A 339 11.31 -8.19 3.89
CA ASN A 339 10.41 -9.31 3.54
C ASN A 339 10.66 -10.53 4.44
N ILE A 340 11.92 -10.91 4.66
CA ILE A 340 12.28 -12.06 5.51
C ILE A 340 11.83 -11.79 6.96
N TYR A 341 12.18 -10.64 7.54
CA TYR A 341 11.77 -10.32 8.91
C TYR A 341 10.26 -10.17 9.07
N SER A 342 9.56 -9.66 8.05
CA SER A 342 8.09 -9.60 8.07
C SER A 342 7.48 -10.99 8.12
N GLN A 343 8.04 -11.98 7.42
CA GLN A 343 7.60 -13.38 7.49
C GLN A 343 7.89 -13.97 8.88
N LEU A 344 9.03 -13.62 9.47
CA LEU A 344 9.41 -13.98 10.85
C LEU A 344 8.66 -13.18 11.93
N GLN A 345 7.77 -12.26 11.55
CA GLN A 345 7.08 -11.35 12.46
C GLN A 345 8.04 -10.57 13.39
N SER A 346 9.23 -10.24 12.88
CA SER A 346 10.24 -9.46 13.61
C SER A 346 10.18 -7.97 13.24
N PRO A 347 10.27 -7.05 14.22
CA PRO A 347 10.30 -5.60 13.96
C PRO A 347 11.60 -5.12 13.31
N ARG A 348 12.66 -5.93 13.28
CA ARG A 348 13.97 -5.56 12.71
C ARG A 348 13.87 -5.09 11.26
N GLY A 349 13.07 -5.77 10.44
CA GLY A 349 12.87 -5.40 9.05
C GLY A 349 12.21 -4.04 8.88
N ALA A 350 11.14 -3.77 9.63
CA ALA A 350 10.45 -2.49 9.61
C ALA A 350 11.36 -1.35 10.11
N PHE A 351 12.15 -1.61 11.15
CA PHE A 351 13.14 -0.67 11.68
C PHE A 351 14.23 -0.32 10.67
N LEU A 352 14.87 -1.34 10.06
CA LEU A 352 15.90 -1.15 9.03
C LEU A 352 15.34 -0.36 7.83
N LEU A 353 14.14 -0.72 7.37
CA LEU A 353 13.48 -0.07 6.27
C LEU A 353 13.18 1.41 6.57
N MET A 354 12.64 1.70 7.75
CA MET A 354 12.32 3.07 8.17
C MET A 354 13.57 3.93 8.33
N LYS A 355 14.64 3.40 8.96
CA LYS A 355 15.94 4.09 9.07
C LYS A 355 16.52 4.39 7.69
N ARG A 356 16.47 3.42 6.77
CA ARG A 356 16.96 3.60 5.39
C ARG A 356 16.14 4.63 4.61
N ALA A 357 14.82 4.67 4.80
CA ALA A 357 13.94 5.61 4.11
C ALA A 357 14.17 7.07 4.54
N LEU A 358 14.49 7.28 5.83
CA LEU A 358 14.74 8.59 6.45
C LEU A 358 16.20 9.06 6.33
N ASP A 359 17.09 8.23 5.76
CA ASP A 359 18.47 8.63 5.48
C ASP A 359 18.56 9.54 4.24
N ASP A 360 18.57 10.85 4.48
CA ASP A 360 18.70 11.87 3.44
C ASP A 360 20.11 11.94 2.82
N SER A 361 21.13 11.30 3.41
CA SER A 361 22.51 11.32 2.86
C SER A 361 22.67 10.48 1.60
N ALA A 362 21.85 9.43 1.47
CA ALA A 362 21.86 8.52 0.33
C ALA A 362 20.42 8.08 0.02
N PRO A 363 19.54 8.96 -0.47
CA PRO A 363 18.11 8.69 -0.53
C PRO A 363 17.81 7.55 -1.51
N SER A 364 16.94 6.63 -1.09
CA SER A 364 16.59 5.44 -1.87
C SER A 364 15.15 5.49 -2.37
N ALA A 365 14.97 5.43 -3.69
CA ALA A 365 13.64 5.54 -4.28
C ALA A 365 12.78 4.30 -4.04
N ALA A 366 13.38 3.11 -4.16
CA ALA A 366 12.70 1.84 -3.95
C ALA A 366 12.28 1.64 -2.48
N VAL A 367 13.13 2.05 -1.53
CA VAL A 367 12.81 1.99 -0.10
C VAL A 367 11.71 2.98 0.26
N ASN A 368 11.77 4.23 -0.22
CA ASN A 368 10.71 5.21 0.00
C ASN A 368 9.38 4.76 -0.62
N GLN A 369 9.41 4.17 -1.83
CA GLN A 369 8.23 3.54 -2.42
C GLN A 369 7.66 2.47 -1.49
N LYS A 370 8.53 1.59 -0.99
CA LYS A 370 8.07 0.49 -0.15
C LYS A 370 7.43 0.98 1.13
N VAL A 371 8.04 1.94 1.83
CA VAL A 371 7.46 2.52 3.05
C VAL A 371 6.12 3.21 2.77
N GLY A 372 6.00 3.91 1.63
CA GLY A 372 4.71 4.46 1.17
C GLY A 372 3.63 3.39 0.99
N GLU A 373 3.97 2.24 0.40
CA GLU A 373 3.06 1.10 0.26
C GLU A 373 2.63 0.51 1.61
N LEU A 374 3.54 0.45 2.58
CA LEU A 374 3.22 -0.08 3.92
C LEU A 374 2.25 0.82 4.67
N TYR A 375 2.42 2.14 4.56
CA TYR A 375 1.44 3.10 5.07
C TYR A 375 0.14 3.10 4.25
N ASP A 376 0.17 2.86 2.94
CA ASP A 376 -1.08 2.75 2.17
C ASP A 376 -1.89 1.50 2.56
N GLN A 377 -1.21 0.37 2.77
CA GLN A 377 -1.86 -0.92 3.04
C GLN A 377 -2.23 -1.10 4.52
N GLY A 378 -1.55 -0.40 5.44
CA GLY A 378 -1.71 -0.59 6.88
C GLY A 378 -0.96 -1.83 7.36
N ALA A 379 0.30 -1.97 6.99
CA ALA A 379 1.13 -3.09 7.45
C ALA A 379 1.45 -2.99 8.95
N ARG A 380 1.89 -4.09 9.56
CA ARG A 380 2.31 -4.09 10.97
C ARG A 380 3.39 -3.01 11.18
N HIS A 381 3.21 -2.16 12.20
CA HIS A 381 4.02 -0.98 12.53
C HIS A 381 3.84 0.25 11.62
N PHE A 382 3.01 0.17 10.58
CA PHE A 382 2.74 1.28 9.65
C PHE A 382 1.24 1.60 9.64
N LEU A 383 0.83 2.54 10.51
CA LEU A 383 -0.57 2.97 10.63
C LEU A 383 -1.07 3.60 9.32
N PRO A 384 -2.22 3.20 8.75
CA PRO A 384 -2.58 3.57 7.38
C PRO A 384 -3.06 5.01 7.20
N LEU A 385 -2.14 5.97 7.31
CA LEU A 385 -2.38 7.40 7.19
C LEU A 385 -2.07 7.91 5.79
N PHE A 386 -3.03 8.60 5.19
CA PHE A 386 -2.91 9.23 3.87
C PHE A 386 -1.71 10.18 3.78
N PRO A 387 -1.47 11.12 4.73
CA PRO A 387 -0.31 12.00 4.67
C PRO A 387 1.05 11.28 4.78
N ALA A 388 1.12 10.17 5.51
CA ALA A 388 2.34 9.37 5.62
C ALA A 388 2.67 8.69 4.28
N ALA A 389 1.67 8.08 3.63
CA ALA A 389 1.84 7.48 2.31
C ALA A 389 2.24 8.54 1.26
N ILE A 390 1.60 9.71 1.26
CA ILE A 390 1.98 10.85 0.39
C ILE A 390 3.45 11.22 0.58
N TYR A 391 3.89 11.39 1.83
CA TYR A 391 5.25 11.84 2.13
C TYR A 391 6.30 10.89 1.52
N PHE A 392 6.17 9.59 1.77
CA PHE A 392 7.12 8.60 1.28
C PHE A 392 7.05 8.37 -0.23
N TYR A 393 5.85 8.32 -0.81
CA TYR A 393 5.75 8.25 -2.27
C TYR A 393 6.31 9.49 -2.96
N GLN A 394 6.14 10.70 -2.40
CA GLN A 394 6.76 11.91 -2.95
C GLN A 394 8.28 11.88 -2.85
N ARG A 395 8.85 11.31 -1.78
CA ARG A 395 10.31 11.09 -1.69
C ARG A 395 10.80 10.18 -2.80
N ALA A 396 10.08 9.10 -3.12
CA ALA A 396 10.40 8.23 -4.25
C ALA A 396 10.25 8.95 -5.60
N ALA A 397 9.14 9.65 -5.81
CA ALA A 397 8.85 10.36 -7.05
C ALA A 397 9.85 11.50 -7.32
N LYS A 398 10.34 12.19 -6.28
CA LYS A 398 11.41 13.19 -6.38
C LYS A 398 12.69 12.63 -7.02
N LEU A 399 13.00 11.36 -6.75
CA LEU A 399 14.13 10.65 -7.34
C LEU A 399 13.84 10.09 -8.73
N GLY A 400 12.69 10.42 -9.33
CA GLY A 400 12.30 9.96 -10.67
C GLY A 400 11.58 8.61 -10.71
N HIS A 401 11.26 8.01 -9.55
CA HIS A 401 10.68 6.68 -9.50
C HIS A 401 9.21 6.66 -9.93
N VAL A 402 8.94 6.04 -11.08
CA VAL A 402 7.62 6.05 -11.72
C VAL A 402 6.56 5.28 -10.94
N ASN A 403 6.91 4.21 -10.22
CA ASN A 403 5.92 3.52 -9.38
C ASN A 403 5.45 4.40 -8.21
N GLY A 404 6.31 5.30 -7.72
CA GLY A 404 5.91 6.30 -6.70
C GLY A 404 4.94 7.33 -7.27
N MET A 405 5.14 7.73 -8.52
CA MET A 405 4.20 8.61 -9.24
C MET A 405 2.85 7.92 -9.47
N LEU A 406 2.85 6.64 -9.87
CA LEU A 406 1.63 5.86 -10.06
C LEU A 406 0.88 5.62 -8.74
N SER A 407 1.62 5.32 -7.66
CA SER A 407 1.04 5.19 -6.33
C SER A 407 0.43 6.51 -5.85
N LEU A 408 1.09 7.65 -6.06
CA LEU A 408 0.51 8.97 -5.76
C LEU A 408 -0.74 9.24 -6.59
N ALA A 409 -0.71 8.93 -7.88
CA ALA A 409 -1.88 9.07 -8.75
C ALA A 409 -3.07 8.27 -8.16
N GLN A 410 -2.85 6.99 -7.86
CA GLN A 410 -3.90 6.13 -7.29
C GLN A 410 -4.38 6.61 -5.91
N LEU A 411 -3.47 7.12 -5.09
CA LEU A 411 -3.77 7.64 -3.77
C LEU A 411 -4.69 8.87 -3.86
N TRP A 412 -4.37 9.84 -4.72
CA TRP A 412 -5.20 11.02 -4.99
C TRP A 412 -6.53 10.69 -5.68
N LEU A 413 -6.57 9.63 -6.51
CA LEU A 413 -7.81 9.16 -7.12
C LEU A 413 -8.76 8.57 -6.06
N ARG A 414 -8.21 7.82 -5.11
CA ARG A 414 -9.00 7.17 -4.04
C ARG A 414 -9.37 8.16 -2.93
N GLY A 415 -8.50 9.11 -2.61
CA GLY A 415 -8.66 10.05 -1.48
C GLY A 415 -8.42 9.43 -0.10
N ALA A 416 -7.96 8.19 -0.05
CA ALA A 416 -7.78 7.44 1.19
C ALA A 416 -6.64 6.44 1.04
N THR A 417 -6.14 5.88 2.14
CA THR A 417 -5.32 4.66 2.10
C THR A 417 -6.19 3.42 1.80
N ALA A 418 -5.60 2.31 1.39
CA ALA A 418 -6.34 1.07 1.06
C ALA A 418 -7.07 0.46 2.28
N SER A 419 -6.61 0.80 3.49
CA SER A 419 -7.17 0.36 4.77
C SER A 419 -7.57 1.53 5.65
N SER A 420 -7.96 2.65 5.04
CA SER A 420 -8.36 3.88 5.73
C SER A 420 -9.56 3.69 6.66
N MET A 421 -9.57 4.47 7.74
CA MET A 421 -10.71 4.61 8.67
C MET A 421 -11.47 5.94 8.48
N LEU A 422 -11.12 6.71 7.44
CA LEU A 422 -11.77 8.00 7.13
C LEU A 422 -13.25 7.82 6.75
N SER A 423 -14.05 8.84 7.07
CA SER A 423 -15.43 8.95 6.63
C SER A 423 -15.51 9.16 5.11
N GLU A 424 -16.68 8.90 4.50
CA GLU A 424 -16.84 9.11 3.06
C GLU A 424 -16.64 10.59 2.66
N GLU A 425 -17.05 11.52 3.51
CA GLU A 425 -16.87 12.97 3.31
C GLU A 425 -15.39 13.36 3.36
N GLU A 426 -14.64 12.82 4.32
CA GLU A 426 -13.18 13.03 4.40
C GLU A 426 -12.45 12.45 3.19
N VAL A 427 -12.88 11.27 2.72
CA VAL A 427 -12.32 10.65 1.52
C VAL A 427 -12.57 11.53 0.30
N GLU A 428 -13.80 12.01 0.10
CA GLU A 428 -14.14 12.90 -1.01
C GLU A 428 -13.36 14.22 -0.94
N ALA A 429 -13.20 14.79 0.26
CA ALA A 429 -12.42 16.00 0.48
C ALA A 429 -10.93 15.86 0.09
N GLN A 430 -10.38 14.66 0.15
CA GLN A 430 -9.00 14.36 -0.27
C GLN A 430 -8.87 13.98 -1.75
N GLN A 431 -9.95 13.56 -2.40
CA GLN A 431 -9.89 13.16 -3.80
C GLN A 431 -9.48 14.32 -4.70
N SER A 432 -8.61 14.04 -5.66
CA SER A 432 -8.16 15.04 -6.62
C SER A 432 -7.89 14.41 -7.99
N ILE A 433 -8.91 14.48 -8.86
CA ILE A 433 -8.79 14.09 -10.27
C ILE A 433 -7.68 14.89 -11.00
N PRO A 434 -7.51 16.21 -10.78
CA PRO A 434 -6.39 16.94 -11.38
C PRO A 434 -5.01 16.40 -10.96
N LYS A 435 -4.80 16.12 -9.67
CA LYS A 435 -3.53 15.53 -9.19
C LYS A 435 -3.34 14.11 -9.72
N TYR A 436 -4.40 13.31 -9.80
CA TYR A 436 -4.36 11.98 -10.43
C TYR A 436 -3.81 12.04 -11.86
N HIS A 437 -4.36 12.91 -12.71
CA HIS A 437 -3.87 13.05 -14.08
C HIS A 437 -2.46 13.65 -14.14
N ALA A 438 -2.13 14.62 -13.29
CA ALA A 438 -0.82 15.25 -13.29
C ALA A 438 0.29 14.26 -12.90
N TRP A 439 0.07 13.43 -11.88
CA TRP A 439 1.01 12.37 -11.49
C TRP A 439 1.15 11.30 -12.58
N LEU A 440 0.03 10.89 -13.19
CA LEU A 440 0.05 9.96 -14.32
C LEU A 440 0.84 10.52 -15.51
N GLN A 441 0.67 11.82 -15.79
CA GLN A 441 1.41 12.50 -16.85
C GLN A 441 2.91 12.54 -16.56
N LYS A 442 3.34 12.86 -15.32
CA LYS A 442 4.77 12.84 -14.94
C LYS A 442 5.41 11.45 -15.13
N ALA A 443 4.67 10.37 -14.89
CA ALA A 443 5.13 9.02 -15.17
C ALA A 443 5.22 8.74 -16.68
N MET A 444 4.24 9.19 -17.47
CA MET A 444 4.26 9.10 -18.94
C MET A 444 5.38 9.93 -19.57
N ASP A 445 5.73 11.07 -18.99
CA ASP A 445 6.83 11.93 -19.45
C ASP A 445 8.19 11.23 -19.36
N ARG A 446 8.32 10.21 -18.50
CA ARG A 446 9.49 9.33 -18.41
C ARG A 446 9.40 8.10 -19.31
N GLY A 447 8.29 7.91 -20.02
CA GLY A 447 8.03 6.73 -20.83
C GLY A 447 7.55 5.51 -20.05
N CYS A 448 6.84 5.68 -18.93
CA CYS A 448 6.35 4.54 -18.14
C CYS A 448 5.20 3.78 -18.86
N GLY A 449 5.42 2.51 -19.19
CA GLY A 449 4.43 1.63 -19.82
C GLY A 449 3.17 1.44 -18.95
N SER A 450 3.34 1.28 -17.65
CA SER A 450 2.23 1.18 -16.69
C SER A 450 1.35 2.44 -16.67
N ALA A 451 1.94 3.63 -16.85
CA ALA A 451 1.19 4.88 -16.92
C ALA A 451 0.35 4.96 -18.21
N TYR A 452 0.92 4.57 -19.35
CA TYR A 452 0.17 4.46 -20.61
C TYR A 452 -0.97 3.46 -20.49
N PHE A 453 -0.72 2.30 -19.89
CA PHE A 453 -1.75 1.28 -19.70
C PHE A 453 -2.96 1.79 -18.91
N VAL A 454 -2.70 2.49 -17.79
CA VAL A 454 -3.75 3.12 -16.98
C VAL A 454 -4.52 4.15 -17.82
N ARG A 455 -3.82 5.03 -18.55
CA ARG A 455 -4.44 6.03 -19.43
C ARG A 455 -5.31 5.41 -20.51
N GLY A 456 -4.86 4.31 -21.11
CA GLY A 456 -5.62 3.54 -22.09
C GLY A 456 -6.89 2.93 -21.50
N CYS A 457 -6.79 2.33 -20.31
CA CYS A 457 -7.95 1.79 -19.59
C CYS A 457 -9.00 2.86 -19.25
N MET A 458 -8.57 4.09 -18.92
CA MET A 458 -9.49 5.20 -18.67
C MET A 458 -10.32 5.55 -19.91
N HIS A 459 -9.70 5.53 -21.10
CA HIS A 459 -10.40 5.71 -22.37
C HIS A 459 -11.25 4.51 -22.78
N ILE A 460 -10.93 3.29 -22.34
CA ILE A 460 -11.82 2.13 -22.56
C ILE A 460 -13.13 2.31 -21.81
N LYS A 461 -13.04 2.72 -20.54
CA LYS A 461 -14.20 2.79 -19.65
C LYS A 461 -14.95 4.11 -19.72
N GLY A 462 -14.29 5.19 -20.10
CA GLY A 462 -14.84 6.55 -20.00
C GLY A 462 -14.90 7.04 -18.55
N GLU A 463 -13.88 6.73 -17.75
CA GLU A 463 -13.83 7.04 -16.32
C GLU A 463 -12.86 8.18 -15.99
N HIS A 464 -13.01 8.74 -14.78
CA HIS A 464 -12.11 9.73 -14.19
C HIS A 464 -11.92 10.98 -15.06
N GLY A 465 -12.99 11.48 -15.67
CA GLY A 465 -12.96 12.69 -16.49
C GLY A 465 -12.51 12.47 -17.95
N MET A 466 -12.32 11.22 -18.38
CA MET A 466 -11.99 10.89 -19.76
C MET A 466 -13.22 10.35 -20.50
N ALA A 467 -13.40 10.77 -21.76
CA ALA A 467 -14.40 10.17 -22.63
C ALA A 467 -13.92 8.83 -23.21
N LYS A 468 -14.88 7.94 -23.51
CA LYS A 468 -14.61 6.73 -24.27
C LYS A 468 -14.00 7.07 -25.64
N SER A 469 -12.91 6.41 -26.00
CA SER A 469 -12.27 6.58 -27.31
C SER A 469 -11.42 5.37 -27.67
N TYR A 470 -11.83 4.60 -28.67
CA TYR A 470 -11.07 3.46 -29.20
C TYR A 470 -9.70 3.90 -29.71
N ALA A 471 -9.64 4.98 -30.50
CA ALA A 471 -8.41 5.46 -31.09
C ALA A 471 -7.38 5.85 -30.02
N ALA A 472 -7.78 6.64 -29.02
CA ALA A 472 -6.88 7.03 -27.93
C ALA A 472 -6.50 5.83 -27.05
N ALA A 473 -7.46 4.97 -26.71
CA ALA A 473 -7.19 3.77 -25.91
C ALA A 473 -6.17 2.86 -26.60
N LYS A 474 -6.34 2.60 -27.90
CA LYS A 474 -5.42 1.78 -28.69
C LYS A 474 -4.01 2.39 -28.72
N GLU A 475 -3.89 3.69 -28.98
CA GLU A 475 -2.59 4.37 -29.00
C GLU A 475 -1.82 4.20 -27.69
N TYR A 476 -2.49 4.40 -26.54
CA TYR A 476 -1.86 4.24 -25.24
C TYR A 476 -1.54 2.78 -24.92
N LEU A 477 -2.41 1.83 -25.28
CA LEU A 477 -2.16 0.41 -25.03
C LEU A 477 -1.03 -0.14 -25.90
N ASP A 478 -0.91 0.30 -27.15
CA ASP A 478 0.22 -0.05 -28.01
C ASP A 478 1.55 0.51 -27.46
N ALA A 479 1.52 1.74 -26.95
CA ALA A 479 2.68 2.35 -26.26
C ALA A 479 3.03 1.61 -24.96
N ALA A 480 2.03 1.15 -24.21
CA ALA A 480 2.24 0.35 -23.01
C ALA A 480 2.86 -1.02 -23.33
N ALA A 481 2.32 -1.70 -24.35
CA ALA A 481 2.76 -3.03 -24.78
C ALA A 481 4.20 -3.02 -25.31
N SER A 482 4.56 -2.01 -26.10
CA SER A 482 5.94 -1.84 -26.58
C SER A 482 6.90 -1.55 -25.43
N ALA A 483 6.56 -0.59 -24.57
CA ALA A 483 7.43 -0.20 -23.46
C ALA A 483 7.56 -1.30 -22.40
N GLN A 484 6.49 -2.03 -22.07
CA GLN A 484 6.45 -3.08 -21.04
C GLN A 484 5.51 -4.22 -21.48
N PRO A 485 6.02 -5.19 -22.28
CA PRO A 485 5.19 -6.25 -22.87
C PRO A 485 4.40 -7.07 -21.85
N GLU A 486 5.00 -7.32 -20.67
CA GLU A 486 4.40 -8.09 -19.58
C GLU A 486 3.07 -7.53 -19.04
N ILE A 487 2.79 -6.24 -19.23
CA ILE A 487 1.55 -5.62 -18.71
C ILE A 487 0.31 -6.23 -19.35
N LEU A 488 0.27 -6.34 -20.67
CA LEU A 488 -0.91 -6.87 -21.36
C LEU A 488 -1.09 -8.36 -21.12
N ARG A 489 0.00 -9.11 -20.93
CA ARG A 489 -0.05 -10.54 -20.56
C ARG A 489 -0.76 -10.75 -19.23
N ARG A 490 -0.57 -9.84 -18.27
CA ARG A 490 -1.26 -9.85 -16.97
C ARG A 490 -2.72 -9.40 -17.04
N ALA A 491 -3.14 -8.81 -18.15
CA ALA A 491 -4.49 -8.27 -18.34
C ALA A 491 -5.12 -8.75 -19.68
N PRO A 492 -5.33 -10.08 -19.87
CA PRO A 492 -5.81 -10.64 -21.14
C PRO A 492 -7.21 -10.17 -21.54
N GLN A 493 -7.99 -9.62 -20.61
CA GLN A 493 -9.30 -9.03 -20.86
C GLN A 493 -9.23 -7.70 -21.63
N ILE A 494 -8.11 -6.98 -21.56
CA ILE A 494 -8.01 -5.61 -22.08
C ILE A 494 -8.13 -5.54 -23.61
N PRO A 495 -7.43 -6.39 -24.38
CA PRO A 495 -7.64 -6.46 -25.83
C PRO A 495 -9.09 -6.74 -26.23
N MET A 496 -9.77 -7.63 -25.49
CA MET A 496 -11.19 -7.93 -25.74
C MET A 496 -12.08 -6.71 -25.49
N THR A 497 -11.84 -5.97 -24.39
CA THR A 497 -12.61 -4.75 -24.08
C THR A 497 -12.32 -3.60 -25.04
N LEU A 498 -11.09 -3.51 -25.56
CA LEU A 498 -10.73 -2.53 -26.59
C LEU A 498 -11.49 -2.81 -27.89
N GLU A 499 -11.58 -4.07 -28.29
CA GLU A 499 -12.34 -4.49 -29.46
C GLU A 499 -13.85 -4.26 -29.29
N ALA A 500 -14.38 -4.55 -28.10
CA ALA A 500 -15.78 -4.24 -27.78
C ALA A 500 -16.07 -2.73 -27.89
N LEU A 501 -15.14 -1.88 -27.45
CA LEU A 501 -15.27 -0.42 -27.62
C LEU A 501 -15.24 0.00 -29.09
N ARG A 502 -14.40 -0.64 -29.93
CA ARG A 502 -14.39 -0.41 -31.38
C ARG A 502 -15.77 -0.66 -31.98
N GLU A 503 -16.37 -1.79 -31.63
CA GLU A 503 -17.71 -2.13 -32.10
C GLU A 503 -18.79 -1.18 -31.57
N GLU A 504 -18.69 -0.73 -30.31
CA GLU A 504 -19.59 0.25 -29.71
C GLU A 504 -19.56 1.56 -30.51
N GLU A 505 -18.37 2.10 -30.78
CA GLU A 505 -18.20 3.33 -31.55
C GLU A 505 -18.67 3.17 -33.01
N GLU A 506 -18.40 2.04 -33.66
CA GLU A 506 -18.86 1.76 -35.03
C GLU A 506 -20.38 1.63 -35.13
N LYS A 507 -21.03 1.05 -34.11
CA LYS A 507 -22.50 0.95 -34.03
C LYS A 507 -23.11 2.33 -33.78
N SER A 508 -22.52 3.15 -32.92
CA SER A 508 -22.96 4.54 -32.68
C SER A 508 -22.72 5.46 -33.88
N ALA A 509 -21.71 5.20 -34.70
CA ALA A 509 -21.40 5.98 -35.90
C ALA A 509 -22.31 5.64 -37.11
N LYS A 510 -22.99 4.49 -37.10
CA LYS A 510 -23.98 4.13 -38.12
C LYS A 510 -25.37 4.57 -37.64
N PRO A 511 -25.97 5.63 -38.19
CA PRO A 511 -27.35 5.96 -37.85
C PRO A 511 -28.24 4.81 -38.31
N THR A 512 -29.14 4.39 -37.43
CA THR A 512 -30.17 3.37 -37.68
C THR A 512 -30.94 3.74 -38.95
N GLN A 513 -30.62 3.11 -40.09
CA GLN A 513 -31.57 2.96 -41.19
C GLN A 513 -32.60 1.93 -40.75
N GLU A 514 -33.49 2.34 -39.86
CA GLU A 514 -34.70 1.59 -39.59
C GLU A 514 -35.69 1.86 -40.72
N THR A 515 -35.76 0.88 -41.61
CA THR A 515 -36.88 0.60 -42.48
C THR A 515 -38.18 0.57 -41.67
N THR A 516 -38.99 1.63 -41.76
CA THR A 516 -40.43 1.56 -41.52
C THR A 516 -41.16 1.97 -42.80
N SER A 517 -41.65 0.95 -43.49
CA SER A 517 -42.61 1.05 -44.59
C SER A 517 -44.00 1.33 -44.02
N THR A 518 -44.59 2.51 -44.26
CA THR A 518 -45.97 2.66 -44.78
C THR A 518 -46.30 4.13 -45.11
N PRO A 519 -47.23 4.40 -46.05
CA PRO A 519 -47.24 5.62 -46.85
C PRO A 519 -48.15 6.75 -46.31
N ALA A 520 -47.76 7.96 -46.71
CA ALA A 520 -48.57 9.14 -47.07
C ALA A 520 -49.73 9.61 -46.15
N SER A 521 -49.54 10.80 -45.57
CA SER A 521 -50.55 11.86 -45.66
C SER A 521 -49.92 13.24 -45.47
N THR A 522 -50.20 14.13 -46.42
CA THR A 522 -49.79 15.52 -46.56
C THR A 522 -50.37 16.45 -45.51
N THR A 523 -49.61 17.43 -45.00
CA THR A 523 -49.86 18.89 -45.24
C THR A 523 -48.80 19.80 -44.61
N LYS A 524 -48.67 20.97 -45.25
CA LYS A 524 -47.73 22.08 -45.14
C LYS A 524 -47.58 22.70 -43.73
N THR A 525 -46.40 23.23 -43.42
CA THR A 525 -46.10 24.69 -43.26
C THR A 525 -44.62 24.93 -42.87
N ALA A 526 -44.20 26.20 -42.87
CA ALA A 526 -42.88 26.69 -43.23
C ALA A 526 -42.01 27.20 -42.07
N ALA A 527 -40.71 27.37 -42.40
CA ALA A 527 -39.75 28.38 -41.93
C ALA A 527 -39.16 28.34 -40.49
N ALA A 528 -37.83 28.47 -40.46
CA ALA A 528 -36.89 28.71 -39.34
C ALA A 528 -37.05 30.14 -38.72
N PRO A 529 -36.28 30.63 -37.71
CA PRO A 529 -34.99 30.16 -37.18
C PRO A 529 -34.76 30.31 -35.64
N ALA A 530 -33.48 30.17 -35.24
CA ALA A 530 -32.88 30.09 -33.90
C ALA A 530 -33.13 31.24 -32.90
N GLY A 531 -32.99 30.94 -31.60
CA GLY A 531 -32.66 31.92 -30.55
C GLY A 531 -33.02 31.54 -29.09
N LEU A 532 -31.98 31.25 -28.28
CA LEU A 532 -31.76 31.60 -26.86
C LEU A 532 -32.73 31.20 -25.71
N ALA A 533 -32.08 30.60 -24.69
CA ALA A 533 -32.28 30.72 -23.23
C ALA A 533 -33.42 29.96 -22.51
N ALA A 534 -33.00 29.34 -21.38
CA ALA A 534 -33.73 28.60 -20.34
C ALA A 534 -34.86 29.43 -19.65
N PRO A 535 -35.79 28.90 -18.80
CA PRO A 535 -35.56 27.89 -17.74
C PRO A 535 -36.68 26.86 -17.42
N GLY A 536 -36.27 25.77 -16.77
CA GLY A 536 -36.98 25.05 -15.68
C GLY A 536 -38.27 24.27 -15.96
N ALA A 537 -38.20 22.93 -15.89
CA ALA A 537 -39.15 22.07 -15.15
C ALA A 537 -38.64 20.62 -15.08
N ALA A 538 -38.99 19.97 -13.97
CA ALA A 538 -38.34 18.80 -13.40
C ALA A 538 -38.76 17.42 -13.96
N ALA A 539 -37.81 16.48 -13.77
CA ALA A 539 -37.95 15.08 -13.37
C ALA A 539 -38.42 14.01 -14.39
N LYS A 540 -37.54 13.04 -14.68
CA LYS A 540 -37.35 11.87 -13.80
C LYS A 540 -35.96 11.22 -13.94
N PRO A 541 -35.44 10.61 -12.87
CA PRO A 541 -34.02 10.29 -12.70
C PRO A 541 -33.64 8.97 -13.36
N SER A 542 -32.48 8.98 -14.00
CA SER A 542 -31.75 7.79 -14.41
C SER A 542 -31.09 7.14 -13.20
N ASP A 543 -31.26 5.83 -13.13
CA ASP A 543 -30.69 4.88 -12.18
C ASP A 543 -29.21 5.17 -11.88
N GLU A 544 -28.97 5.75 -10.71
CA GLU A 544 -27.64 6.07 -10.20
C GLU A 544 -27.05 4.79 -9.61
N GLY A 545 -26.10 4.20 -10.34
CA GLY A 545 -25.37 3.02 -9.90
C GLY A 545 -24.67 3.29 -8.58
N VAL A 546 -25.22 2.71 -7.50
CA VAL A 546 -24.68 2.69 -6.15
C VAL A 546 -23.22 2.25 -6.20
N LYS A 547 -22.30 3.19 -5.99
CA LYS A 547 -20.87 2.90 -5.79
C LYS A 547 -20.71 2.31 -4.39
N VAL A 548 -20.59 1.00 -4.32
CA VAL A 548 -20.28 0.29 -3.07
C VAL A 548 -18.82 0.59 -2.72
N THR A 549 -18.60 1.37 -1.66
CA THR A 549 -17.27 1.63 -1.08
C THR A 549 -16.64 0.33 -0.54
N SER A 550 -15.31 0.25 -0.50
CA SER A 550 -14.59 -0.96 -0.07
C SER A 550 -14.86 -1.37 1.38
N SER A 551 -15.27 -0.43 2.22
CA SER A 551 -15.73 -0.63 3.60
C SER A 551 -17.13 -1.29 3.64
N VAL A 552 -18.05 -0.84 2.79
CA VAL A 552 -19.38 -1.48 2.61
C VAL A 552 -19.24 -2.83 1.92
N ALA A 553 -18.27 -3.03 1.04
CA ALA A 553 -17.93 -4.35 0.48
C ALA A 553 -17.37 -5.31 1.55
N ARG A 554 -16.57 -4.83 2.50
CA ARG A 554 -16.11 -5.62 3.67
C ARG A 554 -17.26 -5.92 4.64
N LEU A 555 -18.14 -4.94 4.89
CA LEU A 555 -19.32 -5.13 5.74
C LEU A 555 -20.33 -6.09 5.11
N ASN A 556 -20.57 -6.01 3.79
CA ASN A 556 -21.40 -6.95 3.05
C ASN A 556 -20.74 -8.34 2.95
N ALA A 557 -19.41 -8.41 2.88
CA ALA A 557 -18.67 -9.67 2.97
C ALA A 557 -18.68 -10.29 4.39
N LEU A 558 -18.92 -9.49 5.43
CA LEU A 558 -19.12 -9.95 6.81
C LEU A 558 -20.59 -10.32 7.09
N SER A 559 -21.54 -9.55 6.58
CA SER A 559 -22.99 -9.78 6.66
C SER A 559 -23.41 -11.06 5.92
N ASN A 560 -22.79 -11.34 4.76
CA ASN A 560 -22.99 -12.60 4.04
C ASN A 560 -22.17 -13.78 4.58
N LYS A 561 -21.48 -13.62 5.73
CA LYS A 561 -20.66 -14.67 6.36
C LYS A 561 -21.33 -15.36 7.55
N ALA A 562 -22.67 -15.40 7.55
CA ALA A 562 -23.46 -16.25 8.43
C ALA A 562 -24.24 -17.32 7.61
N ALA A 563 -23.53 -18.10 6.78
CA ALA A 563 -23.89 -19.49 6.45
C ALA A 563 -22.78 -20.19 5.62
N GLY A 564 -21.94 -21.01 6.28
CA GLY A 564 -21.37 -22.23 5.69
C GLY A 564 -20.01 -22.19 4.97
N SER A 565 -18.93 -22.40 5.75
CA SER A 565 -17.73 -23.24 5.45
C SER A 565 -16.90 -22.97 4.16
N SER A 566 -15.75 -22.29 4.23
CA SER A 566 -14.38 -22.78 4.56
C SER A 566 -13.59 -23.40 3.39
N GLY A 567 -12.48 -22.74 3.02
CA GLY A 567 -11.28 -23.41 2.48
C GLY A 567 -10.48 -22.61 1.45
N SER A 568 -9.28 -22.16 1.85
CA SER A 568 -8.11 -21.81 1.00
C SER A 568 -8.19 -20.56 0.10
N ASN A 569 -7.41 -19.53 0.46
CA ASN A 569 -6.44 -18.91 -0.47
C ASN A 569 -5.47 -17.99 0.28
N GLY A 570 -4.31 -18.57 0.64
CA GLY A 570 -3.09 -17.82 0.91
C GLY A 570 -2.51 -17.33 -0.40
N PHE A 571 -2.11 -16.07 -0.40
CA PHE A 571 -1.37 -15.39 -1.45
C PHE A 571 0.02 -16.03 -1.56
N MET A 572 0.36 -16.64 -2.69
CA MET A 572 1.71 -17.14 -2.99
C MET A 572 2.28 -16.35 -4.16
N ALA A 573 3.47 -15.79 -3.92
CA ALA A 573 4.37 -15.21 -4.91
C ALA A 573 4.86 -16.29 -5.90
N PRO A 574 5.30 -15.92 -7.12
CA PRO A 574 5.53 -16.86 -8.21
C PRO A 574 6.95 -17.43 -8.22
N ARG A 575 7.12 -18.69 -8.61
CA ARG A 575 8.29 -19.25 -9.33
C ARG A 575 8.01 -20.67 -9.89
N PRO A 576 8.82 -21.21 -10.82
CA PRO A 576 8.44 -21.51 -12.21
C PRO A 576 7.94 -22.93 -12.44
N VAL A 577 7.20 -23.13 -13.55
CA VAL A 577 6.65 -24.44 -13.95
C VAL A 577 7.40 -24.97 -15.19
N SER A 578 7.97 -26.16 -15.05
CA SER A 578 8.47 -27.00 -16.13
C SER A 578 7.32 -27.72 -16.87
N GLU A 579 7.49 -27.89 -18.17
CA GLU A 579 6.62 -28.55 -19.14
C GLU A 579 6.07 -29.93 -18.72
N SER A 580 4.82 -30.21 -19.12
CA SER A 580 4.44 -31.37 -19.97
C SER A 580 3.01 -31.88 -19.71
N ALA A 581 2.39 -32.36 -20.79
CA ALA A 581 1.26 -33.31 -20.87
C ALA A 581 -0.20 -32.79 -20.93
N ALA A 582 -0.60 -32.44 -22.15
CA ALA A 582 -1.71 -33.03 -22.94
C ALA A 582 -2.93 -33.69 -22.23
N MET A 583 -4.15 -33.21 -22.51
CA MET A 583 -5.09 -33.82 -23.48
C MET A 583 -6.57 -33.35 -23.36
N ARG A 584 -7.12 -33.01 -24.54
CA ARG A 584 -8.47 -33.33 -25.10
C ARG A 584 -9.77 -32.91 -24.38
N ALA A 585 -10.33 -31.83 -24.92
CA ALA A 585 -11.63 -31.73 -25.60
C ALA A 585 -12.76 -32.74 -25.28
N ARG A 586 -13.96 -32.20 -24.97
CA ARG A 586 -15.21 -32.55 -25.69
C ARG A 586 -16.29 -31.46 -25.55
N LYS A 587 -16.88 -31.13 -26.71
CA LYS A 587 -18.01 -30.22 -26.94
C LYS A 587 -19.28 -31.07 -27.12
N GLY A 588 -20.44 -30.62 -26.63
CA GLY A 588 -21.75 -31.20 -26.96
C GLY A 588 -22.92 -30.70 -26.10
N LEU A 589 -23.86 -30.02 -26.76
CA LEU A 589 -25.10 -29.38 -26.27
C LEU A 589 -26.18 -30.37 -25.76
N GLY A 590 -27.07 -29.91 -24.85
CA GLY A 590 -28.51 -30.27 -24.88
C GLY A 590 -29.26 -30.56 -23.56
N SER A 591 -30.13 -29.62 -23.15
CA SER A 591 -31.48 -29.79 -22.54
C SER A 591 -31.68 -30.35 -21.11
N GLY A 592 -31.88 -29.45 -20.13
CA GLY A 592 -33.22 -29.04 -19.69
C GLY A 592 -34.00 -29.83 -18.60
N SER A 593 -33.75 -31.12 -18.33
CA SER A 593 -34.68 -31.92 -17.51
C SER A 593 -34.06 -32.73 -16.35
N ARG A 594 -32.73 -32.81 -16.26
CA ARG A 594 -32.03 -33.62 -15.24
C ARG A 594 -31.62 -32.86 -13.96
N SER A 595 -31.83 -31.54 -13.89
CA SER A 595 -31.37 -30.73 -12.75
C SER A 595 -32.16 -31.00 -11.47
N LYS A 596 -33.48 -31.25 -11.55
CA LYS A 596 -34.32 -31.40 -10.35
C LYS A 596 -33.99 -32.66 -9.53
N ALA A 597 -33.80 -33.80 -10.20
CA ALA A 597 -33.43 -35.06 -9.55
C ALA A 597 -31.99 -35.04 -8.98
N PHE A 598 -31.10 -34.20 -9.55
CA PHE A 598 -29.76 -33.96 -9.00
C PHE A 598 -29.84 -33.12 -7.72
N TRP A 599 -30.62 -32.03 -7.71
CA TRP A 599 -30.79 -31.17 -6.55
C TRP A 599 -31.50 -31.88 -5.37
N GLU A 600 -32.49 -32.72 -5.64
CA GLU A 600 -33.15 -33.51 -4.58
C GLU A 600 -32.19 -34.51 -3.92
N ARG A 601 -31.32 -35.18 -4.71
CA ARG A 601 -30.29 -36.09 -4.16
C ARG A 601 -29.16 -35.35 -3.45
N ALA A 602 -28.77 -34.17 -3.95
CA ALA A 602 -27.77 -33.32 -3.33
C ALA A 602 -28.25 -32.78 -1.97
N CYS A 603 -29.52 -32.36 -1.86
CA CYS A 603 -30.12 -31.91 -0.61
C CYS A 603 -30.26 -33.04 0.43
N VAL A 604 -30.64 -34.25 0.01
CA VAL A 604 -30.73 -35.39 0.95
C VAL A 604 -29.34 -35.80 1.45
N ALA A 605 -28.33 -35.80 0.56
CA ALA A 605 -26.95 -36.08 0.95
C ALA A 605 -26.36 -34.99 1.87
N SER A 606 -26.67 -33.71 1.62
CA SER A 606 -26.21 -32.61 2.44
C SER A 606 -26.84 -32.61 3.84
N VAL A 607 -28.14 -32.89 3.95
CA VAL A 607 -28.82 -33.01 5.26
C VAL A 607 -28.26 -34.19 6.05
N THR A 608 -27.98 -35.32 5.39
CA THR A 608 -27.42 -36.52 6.06
C THR A 608 -25.97 -36.27 6.53
N MET A 609 -25.14 -35.58 5.73
CA MET A 609 -23.81 -35.15 6.16
C MET A 609 -23.88 -34.16 7.32
N TYR A 610 -24.80 -33.19 7.27
CA TYR A 610 -24.95 -32.19 8.33
C TYR A 610 -25.45 -32.81 9.64
N SER A 611 -26.32 -33.83 9.58
CA SER A 611 -26.76 -34.58 10.77
C SER A 611 -25.63 -35.42 11.38
N VAL A 612 -24.75 -36.00 10.55
CA VAL A 612 -23.56 -36.72 11.04
C VAL A 612 -22.56 -35.73 11.66
N TYR A 613 -22.38 -34.56 11.05
CA TYR A 613 -21.47 -33.52 11.55
C TYR A 613 -21.95 -32.90 12.87
N THR A 614 -23.26 -32.67 13.03
CA THR A 614 -23.85 -32.14 14.28
C THR A 614 -23.81 -33.15 15.42
N LEU A 615 -23.87 -34.46 15.15
CA LEU A 615 -23.64 -35.50 16.16
C LEU A 615 -22.15 -35.73 16.47
N ALA A 616 -21.26 -35.52 15.51
CA ALA A 616 -19.82 -35.66 15.69
C ALA A 616 -19.22 -34.58 16.62
N PHE A 617 -19.79 -33.37 16.68
CA PHE A 617 -19.30 -32.28 17.52
C PHE A 617 -19.38 -32.56 19.04
N PRO A 618 -20.52 -32.97 19.63
CA PRO A 618 -20.58 -33.33 21.04
C PRO A 618 -19.76 -34.61 21.34
N ILE A 619 -19.69 -35.57 20.41
CA ILE A 619 -18.83 -36.76 20.56
C ILE A 619 -17.35 -36.37 20.60
N ARG A 620 -16.92 -35.40 19.78
CA ARG A 620 -15.55 -34.86 19.76
C ARG A 620 -15.21 -34.11 21.05
N ILE A 621 -16.16 -33.42 21.67
CA ILE A 621 -15.98 -32.77 22.98
C ILE A 621 -15.88 -33.82 24.09
N ILE A 622 -16.65 -34.90 24.03
CA ILE A 622 -16.60 -36.01 25.01
C ILE A 622 -15.28 -36.80 24.89
N LEU A 623 -14.71 -36.93 23.68
CA LEU A 623 -13.45 -37.64 23.43
C LEU A 623 -12.20 -36.76 23.61
N LEU A 624 -12.35 -35.43 23.69
CA LEU A 624 -11.24 -34.48 23.84
C LEU A 624 -10.37 -34.75 25.08
N PRO A 625 -10.92 -35.04 26.28
CA PRO A 625 -10.12 -35.32 27.47
C PRO A 625 -9.29 -36.61 27.34
N PHE A 626 -9.82 -37.62 26.66
CA PHE A 626 -9.10 -38.88 26.39
C PHE A 626 -8.00 -38.71 25.34
N PHE A 627 -8.22 -37.85 24.35
CA PHE A 627 -7.19 -37.47 23.37
C PHE A 627 -6.03 -36.71 24.01
N TYR A 628 -6.31 -35.72 24.88
CA TYR A 628 -5.27 -35.01 25.62
C TYR A 628 -4.52 -35.92 26.61
N SER A 629 -5.21 -36.86 27.26
CA SER A 629 -4.57 -37.86 28.13
C SER A 629 -3.66 -38.82 27.34
N ALA A 630 -4.06 -39.22 26.13
CA ALA A 630 -3.24 -40.10 25.28
C ALA A 630 -2.02 -39.38 24.65
N ILE A 631 -2.13 -38.07 24.40
CA ILE A 631 -1.06 -37.29 23.77
C ILE A 631 -0.12 -36.67 24.82
N SER A 632 -0.56 -36.52 26.07
CA SER A 632 0.32 -36.08 27.19
C SER A 632 1.56 -36.97 27.32
N GLY A 633 1.40 -38.29 27.17
CA GLY A 633 2.53 -39.24 27.20
C GLY A 633 3.45 -39.17 25.97
N ILE A 634 2.99 -38.58 24.86
CA ILE A 634 3.79 -38.38 23.64
C ILE A 634 4.49 -37.01 23.68
N ILE A 635 3.84 -35.99 24.23
CA ILE A 635 4.41 -34.63 24.39
C ILE A 635 5.60 -34.64 25.36
N GLU A 636 5.56 -35.46 26.42
CA GLU A 636 6.71 -35.62 27.34
C GLU A 636 7.91 -36.35 26.71
N SER A 637 7.72 -37.03 25.56
CA SER A 637 8.79 -37.73 24.84
C SER A 637 9.47 -36.91 23.74
N ILE A 638 8.98 -35.69 23.45
CA ILE A 638 9.50 -34.79 22.41
C ILE A 638 10.04 -33.51 23.06
N PRO A 639 11.37 -33.39 23.26
CA PRO A 639 11.97 -32.36 24.12
C PRO A 639 11.72 -30.89 23.72
N TRP A 640 11.35 -30.60 22.47
CA TRP A 640 11.14 -29.21 22.02
C TRP A 640 9.70 -28.70 22.18
N LEU A 641 8.72 -29.58 22.39
CA LEU A 641 7.30 -29.17 22.53
C LEU A 641 6.90 -28.88 23.98
N ALA A 642 7.69 -29.32 24.95
CA ALA A 642 7.41 -29.16 26.37
C ALA A 642 8.19 -28.00 27.04
N ASN A 643 9.01 -27.25 26.30
CA ASN A 643 9.88 -26.23 26.90
C ASN A 643 9.48 -24.82 26.47
N GLY A 644 8.81 -24.09 27.38
CA GLY A 644 8.46 -22.67 27.21
C GLY A 644 9.65 -21.70 27.33
N ASN A 645 10.86 -22.23 27.57
CA ASN A 645 12.13 -21.50 27.67
C ASN A 645 13.13 -21.96 26.59
N ALA A 646 12.67 -22.17 25.35
CA ALA A 646 13.61 -22.30 24.24
C ALA A 646 14.31 -20.96 24.06
N ASP A 647 15.59 -20.94 24.39
CA ASP A 647 16.53 -19.85 24.25
C ASP A 647 16.41 -19.19 22.86
N LEU A 648 15.77 -18.02 22.83
CA LEU A 648 15.56 -17.21 21.62
C LEU A 648 16.86 -16.55 21.12
N SER A 649 17.97 -16.67 21.87
CA SER A 649 19.30 -16.28 21.39
C SER A 649 19.83 -17.17 20.25
N MET A 650 19.14 -18.28 19.94
CA MET A 650 19.46 -19.16 18.83
C MET A 650 18.71 -18.87 17.52
N PHE A 651 17.92 -17.79 17.40
CA PHE A 651 17.18 -17.45 16.16
C PHE A 651 17.54 -16.10 15.55
#